data_AF-A0A409Y874-F1
#
_entry.id   AF-A0A409Y874-F1
#
_cell.length_a   1.000
_cell.length_b   1.000
_cell.length_c   1.000
_cell.angle_alpha   90.00
_cell.angle_beta   90.00
_cell.angle_gamma   90.00
#
_symmetry.space_group_name_H-M   'P 1'
#
loop_
_entity.id
_entity.type
_entity.pdbx_description
1 polymer ?
#
loop_
_entity_poly.entity_id
_entity_poly.type
_entity_poly.pdbx_seq_one_letter_code
_entity_poly.pdbx_strand_id
1 'polypeptide(L)'
;MACSTNPYSYPIYPGHLRIVEAVTKARTATSSASYASDGFEILKEAASTYGNYVGRKTQKIISSAQNVVLPRKANLQSLRIPQNLKQATFGHLFLSNDQPDDHDVPFLREALKAAETLLAEQIISGAAQRKTSSKIVELENGVLLLKSALSTIRRIPYDILQAIFTWHLPTPCTSLPQAYIPTEQLAWSWTLSQVCRTWRHVALSTPQLWNHLPRLTLQRFDPSGDCRRRQERLEFMIKYADELPLHLFIDSETLQISSSQRPLLELLVQHAERWGTVVIIGNTSFLTSIVGVKGRLNQLHRLSLFLSSPPPASDIDYDIFSVAPNLQHIFMNGDHHNLRLPISATLTHYEALLDRWTAGIGHASSYASTLHTLILQGVSLSPLPESITFPNLKRFSFRLDRGHSHLGALHQMTLPELEELVICGDHQDILTTTHALLARSASATKQSFPLQKIHISDSSFPWITDNPMLFVTILELTPSLQTLEVLLPPVEVLKRLTRLDVNEVIAPALECLEFILLTHLSSDEISALNELAVARCEMKPQGALQACKLLKSFTLYDEYTYSSEPRLMRCHRLLEDWWRKSESPERRITRVPSISSHSSGSAASFSDPFFPMPLLPLDILRNSITDLVGSGQGVQHISKQQASEVVSQLEKCQTDITVNDIAISRVDAVLYQLAHRLQNLSEQTPNLSPHLSNLRDAISNAVGIWSPLIDEQFSSVHWVFGELNENVFLTYVPKHHSIRTDSERKDLVFNLSGKPHAFFAEHEALCAEFRVSECMRTYPVY
;
A
#
# COMPACT_ATOMS: atom_id res chain seq x y z
N MET A 1 30.90 13.53 -38.68
CA MET A 1 31.34 14.10 -37.38
C MET A 1 30.15 14.82 -36.77
N ALA A 2 29.90 14.56 -35.48
CA ALA A 2 28.73 14.94 -34.66
C ALA A 2 27.41 14.15 -34.92
N CYS A 3 27.38 12.88 -34.51
CA CYS A 3 26.14 12.23 -34.04
C CYS A 3 26.17 12.28 -32.51
N SER A 4 25.20 12.98 -31.90
CA SER A 4 24.99 13.04 -30.46
C SER A 4 24.39 11.74 -29.95
N THR A 5 25.03 11.21 -28.92
CA THR A 5 24.72 10.00 -28.15
C THR A 5 23.42 10.11 -27.36
N ASN A 6 22.58 9.08 -27.47
CA ASN A 6 21.47 8.82 -26.57
C ASN A 6 22.02 8.20 -25.26
N PRO A 7 21.75 8.72 -24.04
CA PRO A 7 22.32 8.18 -22.80
C PRO A 7 21.58 6.96 -22.21
N TYR A 8 20.51 6.46 -22.82
CA TYR A 8 19.68 5.40 -22.23
C TYR A 8 19.65 4.08 -23.03
N SER A 9 20.81 3.58 -23.44
CA SER A 9 20.93 2.21 -23.97
C SER A 9 21.88 1.39 -23.10
N TYR A 10 21.33 0.56 -22.22
CA TYR A 10 22.11 -0.50 -21.57
C TYR A 10 22.56 -1.52 -22.62
N PRO A 11 23.84 -1.95 -22.62
CA PRO A 11 24.30 -2.99 -23.51
C PRO A 11 23.74 -4.33 -23.04
N ILE A 12 22.90 -4.96 -23.86
CA ILE A 12 22.44 -6.33 -23.64
C ILE A 12 23.67 -7.23 -23.74
N TYR A 13 24.08 -7.83 -22.62
CA TYR A 13 25.19 -8.78 -22.57
C TYR A 13 24.91 -9.97 -23.50
N PRO A 14 25.83 -10.33 -24.43
CA PRO A 14 25.65 -11.43 -25.38
C PRO A 14 25.36 -12.81 -24.74
N GLY A 15 25.67 -12.98 -23.45
CA GLY A 15 25.36 -14.19 -22.69
C GLY A 15 23.86 -14.39 -22.41
N HIS A 16 23.08 -13.31 -22.34
CA HIS A 16 21.65 -13.39 -22.00
C HIS A 16 20.80 -13.98 -23.14
N LEU A 17 21.15 -13.67 -24.39
CA LEU A 17 20.49 -14.24 -25.58
C LEU A 17 20.73 -15.75 -25.71
N ARG A 18 21.93 -16.23 -25.36
CA ARG A 18 22.27 -17.67 -25.41
C ARG A 18 21.56 -18.48 -24.33
N ILE A 19 21.33 -17.91 -23.15
CA ILE A 19 20.55 -18.55 -22.07
C ILE A 19 19.08 -18.65 -22.47
N VAL A 20 18.52 -17.60 -23.07
CA VAL A 20 17.14 -17.60 -23.57
C VAL A 20 16.98 -18.61 -24.71
N GLU A 21 17.92 -18.70 -25.66
CA GLU A 21 17.91 -19.76 -26.69
C GLU A 21 18.00 -21.18 -26.11
N ALA A 22 18.86 -21.41 -25.11
CA ALA A 22 19.03 -22.71 -24.49
C ALA A 22 17.77 -23.15 -23.72
N VAL A 23 17.15 -22.24 -22.96
CA VAL A 23 15.89 -22.50 -22.24
C VAL A 23 14.73 -22.73 -23.21
N THR A 24 14.73 -22.04 -24.35
CA THR A 24 13.69 -22.19 -25.38
C THR A 24 13.84 -23.54 -26.11
N LYS A 25 15.07 -23.96 -26.43
CA LYS A 25 15.36 -25.29 -26.99
C LYS A 25 15.02 -26.44 -26.02
N ALA A 26 15.31 -26.27 -24.73
CA ALA A 26 14.96 -27.24 -23.69
C ALA A 26 13.43 -27.38 -23.52
N ARG A 27 12.68 -26.28 -23.65
CA ARG A 27 11.21 -26.30 -23.62
C ARG A 27 10.60 -27.05 -24.80
N THR A 28 11.17 -26.92 -26.00
CA THR A 28 10.69 -27.61 -27.20
C THR A 28 11.02 -29.11 -27.23
N ALA A 29 11.99 -29.58 -26.45
CA ALA A 29 12.45 -30.98 -26.47
C ALA A 29 11.65 -31.94 -25.55
N THR A 30 10.65 -31.47 -24.81
CA THR A 30 9.92 -32.27 -23.82
C THR A 30 8.86 -33.24 -24.38
N SER A 31 8.82 -33.47 -25.70
CA SER A 31 7.88 -34.39 -26.34
C SER A 31 8.43 -35.78 -26.67
N SER A 32 9.68 -36.12 -26.36
CA SER A 32 10.16 -37.51 -26.45
C SER A 32 11.27 -37.85 -25.44
N ALA A 33 11.23 -39.07 -24.91
CA ALA A 33 12.04 -39.51 -23.77
C ALA A 33 13.55 -39.64 -24.05
N SER A 34 14.01 -39.54 -25.31
CA SER A 34 15.43 -39.68 -25.65
C SER A 34 16.24 -38.38 -25.57
N TYR A 35 15.61 -37.20 -25.51
CA TYR A 35 16.31 -35.90 -25.47
C TYR A 35 16.51 -35.32 -24.06
N ALA A 36 15.97 -35.97 -23.03
CA ALA A 36 16.10 -35.52 -21.64
C ALA A 36 17.54 -35.64 -21.08
N SER A 37 18.33 -36.56 -21.65
CA SER A 37 19.74 -36.75 -21.32
C SER A 37 20.61 -35.57 -21.77
N ASP A 38 20.43 -35.11 -23.01
CA ASP A 38 21.25 -34.06 -23.61
C ASP A 38 20.93 -32.66 -23.06
N GLY A 39 19.65 -32.40 -22.73
CA GLY A 39 19.25 -31.16 -22.05
C GLY A 39 19.83 -31.03 -20.64
N PHE A 40 20.13 -32.16 -19.99
CA PHE A 40 20.70 -32.20 -18.64
C PHE A 40 22.21 -31.87 -18.65
N GLU A 41 22.95 -32.34 -19.65
CA GLU A 41 24.38 -32.01 -19.80
C GLU A 41 24.59 -30.55 -20.25
N ILE A 42 23.72 -30.00 -21.10
CA ILE A 42 23.79 -28.57 -21.52
C ILE A 42 23.54 -27.61 -20.34
N LEU A 43 22.62 -27.95 -19.43
CA LEU A 43 22.38 -27.16 -18.20
C LEU A 43 23.54 -27.24 -17.21
N LYS A 44 24.26 -28.37 -17.19
CA LYS A 44 25.44 -28.61 -16.36
C LYS A 44 26.64 -27.83 -16.87
N GLU A 45 26.82 -27.75 -18.18
CA GLU A 45 27.84 -26.95 -18.85
C GLU A 45 27.60 -25.43 -18.69
N ALA A 46 26.34 -24.98 -18.75
CA ALA A 46 25.96 -23.60 -18.47
C ALA A 46 26.20 -23.21 -17.00
N ALA A 47 25.92 -24.11 -16.06
CA ALA A 47 26.19 -23.91 -14.62
C ALA A 47 27.69 -23.89 -14.27
N SER A 48 28.52 -24.61 -15.04
CA SER A 48 29.98 -24.61 -14.94
C SER A 48 30.60 -23.29 -15.43
N THR A 49 30.04 -22.71 -16.51
CA THR A 49 30.61 -21.54 -17.18
C THR A 49 30.27 -20.20 -16.52
N TYR A 50 29.14 -20.11 -15.78
CA TYR A 50 28.67 -18.87 -15.14
C TYR A 50 28.49 -19.08 -13.62
N GLY A 51 29.57 -18.85 -12.87
CA GLY A 51 29.70 -19.24 -11.47
C GLY A 51 28.68 -18.67 -10.45
N ASN A 52 28.54 -19.44 -9.37
CA ASN A 52 28.03 -19.19 -8.01
C ASN A 52 26.64 -18.57 -7.76
N TYR A 53 26.16 -17.59 -8.53
CA TYR A 53 24.91 -16.89 -8.18
C TYR A 53 23.66 -17.61 -8.69
N VAL A 54 23.72 -18.18 -9.90
CA VAL A 54 22.59 -18.92 -10.52
C VAL A 54 22.56 -20.38 -10.04
N GLY A 55 23.72 -21.00 -9.80
CA GLY A 55 23.81 -22.40 -9.38
C GLY A 55 23.06 -22.72 -8.08
N ARG A 56 23.11 -21.84 -7.07
CA ARG A 56 22.47 -22.11 -5.76
C ARG A 56 20.96 -21.97 -5.80
N LYS A 57 20.41 -20.99 -6.53
CA LYS A 57 18.95 -20.77 -6.65
C LYS A 57 18.32 -21.85 -7.52
N THR A 58 18.98 -22.23 -8.62
CA THR A 58 18.51 -23.29 -9.51
C THR A 58 18.64 -24.68 -8.87
N GLN A 59 19.71 -24.97 -8.11
CA GLN A 59 19.79 -26.20 -7.30
C GLN A 59 18.77 -26.22 -6.17
N LYS A 60 18.49 -25.09 -5.49
CA LYS A 60 17.41 -25.04 -4.49
C LYS A 60 16.06 -25.28 -5.13
N ILE A 61 15.77 -24.69 -6.28
CA ILE A 61 14.48 -24.88 -6.96
C ILE A 61 14.35 -26.31 -7.51
N ILE A 62 15.43 -26.90 -8.04
CA ILE A 62 15.43 -28.30 -8.50
C ILE A 62 15.30 -29.27 -7.32
N SER A 63 16.00 -29.04 -6.20
CA SER A 63 15.88 -29.88 -4.99
C SER A 63 14.54 -29.69 -4.28
N SER A 64 13.98 -28.48 -4.29
CA SER A 64 12.65 -28.19 -3.75
C SER A 64 11.55 -28.77 -4.63
N ALA A 65 11.68 -28.69 -5.97
CA ALA A 65 10.74 -29.29 -6.91
C ALA A 65 10.82 -30.82 -6.89
N GLN A 66 12.00 -31.41 -6.69
CA GLN A 66 12.14 -32.86 -6.48
C GLN A 66 11.49 -33.33 -5.16
N ASN A 67 11.41 -32.47 -4.15
CA ASN A 67 10.78 -32.79 -2.87
C ASN A 67 9.28 -32.44 -2.80
N VAL A 68 8.75 -31.61 -3.71
CA VAL A 68 7.33 -31.18 -3.74
C VAL A 68 6.52 -31.86 -4.86
N VAL A 69 7.17 -32.55 -5.80
CA VAL A 69 6.48 -33.51 -6.65
C VAL A 69 6.13 -34.72 -5.79
N LEU A 70 4.92 -34.71 -5.21
CA LEU A 70 4.23 -35.93 -4.81
C LEU A 70 4.41 -36.92 -5.97
N PRO A 71 4.96 -38.13 -5.73
CA PRO A 71 5.24 -39.05 -6.81
C PRO A 71 3.91 -39.62 -7.30
N ARG A 72 3.20 -38.89 -8.17
CA ARG A 72 1.96 -39.32 -8.84
C ARG A 72 2.17 -40.53 -9.75
N LYS A 73 3.41 -41.01 -9.87
CA LYS A 73 3.81 -42.26 -10.55
C LYS A 73 4.80 -43.12 -9.74
N ALA A 74 4.91 -42.95 -8.42
CA ALA A 74 5.46 -44.06 -7.63
C ALA A 74 4.47 -45.22 -7.78
N ASN A 75 4.94 -46.36 -8.30
CA ASN A 75 4.17 -47.58 -8.38
C ASN A 75 3.38 -47.77 -7.07
N LEU A 76 2.04 -47.66 -7.11
CA LEU A 76 1.17 -47.99 -5.98
C LEU A 76 1.40 -49.42 -5.46
N GLN A 77 2.07 -50.26 -6.26
CA GLN A 77 2.54 -51.57 -5.86
C GLN A 77 3.67 -51.55 -4.81
N SER A 78 4.48 -50.50 -4.72
CA SER A 78 5.63 -50.41 -3.79
C SER A 78 5.29 -49.78 -2.44
N LEU A 79 4.18 -49.06 -2.30
CA LEU A 79 3.70 -48.59 -1.00
C LEU A 79 2.92 -49.73 -0.30
N ARG A 80 3.51 -50.31 0.75
CA ARG A 80 2.88 -51.34 1.58
C ARG A 80 1.97 -50.69 2.63
N ILE A 81 0.86 -50.10 2.15
CA ILE A 81 -0.33 -49.89 2.99
C ILE A 81 -0.77 -51.27 3.52
N PRO A 82 -1.22 -51.40 4.79
CA PRO A 82 -1.75 -52.67 5.33
C PRO A 82 -2.70 -53.34 4.33
N GLN A 83 -2.52 -54.65 4.08
CA GLN A 83 -3.21 -55.42 3.01
C GLN A 83 -4.74 -55.27 3.03
N ASN A 84 -5.30 -54.93 4.18
CA ASN A 84 -6.71 -54.68 4.47
C ASN A 84 -7.27 -53.47 3.67
N LEU A 85 -6.44 -52.50 3.32
CA LEU A 85 -6.83 -51.26 2.61
C LEU A 85 -6.52 -51.30 1.11
N LYS A 86 -5.85 -52.37 0.63
CA LYS A 86 -5.50 -52.59 -0.78
C LYS A 86 -6.62 -53.25 -1.59
N GLN A 87 -7.72 -53.66 -0.96
CA GLN A 87 -8.90 -54.06 -1.73
C GLN A 87 -9.32 -52.87 -2.61
N ALA A 88 -9.63 -53.15 -3.86
CA ALA A 88 -9.65 -52.22 -5.00
C ALA A 88 -10.61 -51.02 -4.91
N THR A 89 -11.20 -50.74 -3.75
CA THR A 89 -12.28 -49.80 -3.49
C THR A 89 -11.82 -48.33 -3.49
N PHE A 90 -10.70 -47.99 -2.82
CA PHE A 90 -10.29 -46.57 -2.63
C PHE A 90 -9.16 -46.10 -3.56
N GLY A 91 -8.63 -46.97 -4.43
CA GLY A 91 -7.46 -46.66 -5.27
C GLY A 91 -7.63 -45.40 -6.14
N HIS A 92 -8.86 -45.14 -6.58
CA HIS A 92 -9.19 -43.97 -7.40
C HIS A 92 -9.07 -42.64 -6.64
N LEU A 93 -9.27 -42.63 -5.30
CA LEU A 93 -9.17 -41.43 -4.45
C LEU A 93 -7.73 -40.96 -4.26
N PHE A 94 -6.75 -41.83 -4.45
CA PHE A 94 -5.32 -41.50 -4.37
C PHE A 94 -4.75 -41.05 -5.72
N LEU A 95 -5.51 -41.23 -6.79
CA LEU A 95 -5.15 -40.84 -8.16
C LEU A 95 -5.92 -39.59 -8.64
N SER A 96 -6.95 -39.19 -7.90
CA SER A 96 -7.82 -38.05 -8.20
C SER A 96 -8.08 -37.20 -6.94
N ASN A 97 -8.68 -36.03 -7.13
CA ASN A 97 -9.23 -35.22 -6.04
C ASN A 97 -10.75 -35.40 -5.92
N ASP A 98 -11.27 -36.53 -6.39
CA ASP A 98 -12.69 -36.82 -6.29
C ASP A 98 -13.09 -37.00 -4.82
N GLN A 99 -14.34 -36.62 -4.51
CA GLN A 99 -14.90 -36.76 -3.16
C GLN A 99 -15.00 -38.25 -2.81
N PRO A 100 -14.59 -38.67 -1.60
CA PRO A 100 -14.91 -40.02 -1.12
C PRO A 100 -16.43 -40.15 -0.92
N ASP A 101 -16.99 -41.26 -1.39
CA ASP A 101 -18.40 -41.58 -1.15
C ASP A 101 -18.69 -41.59 0.35
N ASP A 102 -19.90 -41.17 0.75
CA ASP A 102 -20.27 -41.10 2.17
C ASP A 102 -20.15 -42.45 2.89
N HIS A 103 -20.31 -43.55 2.13
CA HIS A 103 -20.10 -44.91 2.62
C HIS A 103 -18.63 -45.24 2.89
N ASP A 104 -17.70 -44.61 2.17
CA ASP A 104 -16.25 -44.87 2.23
C ASP A 104 -15.56 -44.11 3.37
N VAL A 105 -16.17 -43.00 3.82
CA VAL A 105 -15.63 -42.11 4.85
C VAL A 105 -15.33 -42.81 6.18
N PRO A 106 -16.22 -43.65 6.74
CA PRO A 106 -15.94 -44.32 8.00
C PRO A 106 -14.72 -45.25 7.90
N PHE A 107 -14.60 -45.99 6.80
CA PHE A 107 -13.48 -46.89 6.55
C PHE A 107 -12.16 -46.15 6.41
N LEU A 108 -12.15 -45.01 5.70
CA LEU A 108 -10.97 -44.15 5.59
C LEU A 108 -10.55 -43.55 6.93
N ARG A 109 -11.50 -43.19 7.81
CA ARG A 109 -11.20 -42.68 9.16
C ARG A 109 -10.62 -43.75 10.07
N GLU A 110 -11.16 -44.97 10.01
CA GLU A 110 -10.63 -46.12 10.76
C GLU A 110 -9.20 -46.47 10.29
N ALA A 111 -8.98 -46.47 8.97
CA ALA A 111 -7.68 -46.65 8.35
C ALA A 111 -6.64 -45.62 8.83
N LEU A 112 -7.05 -44.34 8.87
CA LEU A 112 -6.20 -43.24 9.32
C LEU A 112 -5.82 -43.43 10.79
N LYS A 113 -6.78 -43.75 11.65
CA LYS A 113 -6.55 -43.97 13.08
C LYS A 113 -5.60 -45.15 13.32
N ALA A 114 -5.77 -46.24 12.58
CA ALA A 114 -4.88 -47.40 12.65
C ALA A 114 -3.45 -47.04 12.19
N ALA A 115 -3.32 -46.29 11.09
CA ALA A 115 -2.02 -45.86 10.58
C ALA A 115 -1.28 -44.89 11.54
N GLU A 116 -2.00 -43.94 12.15
CA GLU A 116 -1.44 -43.03 13.15
C GLU A 116 -1.00 -43.76 14.43
N THR A 117 -1.77 -44.77 14.86
CA THR A 117 -1.41 -45.61 16.03
C THR A 117 -0.14 -46.42 15.75
N LEU A 118 -0.05 -47.06 14.58
CA LEU A 118 1.14 -47.80 14.17
C LEU A 118 2.38 -46.90 14.01
N LEU A 119 2.20 -45.67 13.52
CA LEU A 119 3.28 -44.69 13.41
C LEU A 119 3.79 -44.30 14.81
N ALA A 120 2.90 -44.03 15.77
CA ALA A 120 3.27 -43.73 17.15
C ALA A 120 4.04 -44.88 17.81
N GLU A 121 3.57 -46.12 17.66
CA GLU A 121 4.24 -47.32 18.18
C GLU A 121 5.64 -47.53 17.57
N GLN A 122 5.81 -47.25 16.27
CA GLN A 122 7.10 -47.34 15.58
C GLN A 122 8.08 -46.24 16.00
N ILE A 123 7.60 -45.02 16.27
CA ILE A 123 8.45 -43.93 16.79
C ILE A 123 8.95 -44.28 18.20
N ILE A 124 8.05 -44.80 19.06
CA ILE A 124 8.40 -45.20 20.43
C ILE A 124 9.38 -46.39 20.45
N SER A 125 9.16 -47.40 19.61
CA SER A 125 10.05 -48.57 19.53
C SER A 125 11.36 -48.32 18.76
N GLY A 126 11.36 -47.39 17.80
CA GLY A 126 12.53 -47.01 16.99
C GLY A 126 13.60 -46.23 17.77
N ALA A 127 13.25 -45.54 18.85
CA ALA A 127 14.22 -44.91 19.75
C ALA A 127 15.22 -45.90 20.38
N ALA A 128 14.89 -47.20 20.40
CA ALA A 128 15.75 -48.27 20.92
C ALA A 128 16.62 -48.99 19.85
N GLN A 129 16.38 -48.78 18.54
CA GLN A 129 17.07 -49.51 17.46
C GLN A 129 17.45 -48.58 16.28
N ARG A 130 18.75 -48.46 15.99
CA ARG A 130 19.35 -47.58 14.94
C ARG A 130 19.01 -47.96 13.47
N LYS A 131 17.94 -48.70 13.16
CA LYS A 131 17.69 -49.30 11.83
C LYS A 131 16.32 -48.97 11.18
N THR A 132 15.56 -47.99 11.69
CA THR A 132 14.10 -47.88 11.40
C THR A 132 13.68 -46.67 10.55
N SER A 133 14.49 -46.13 9.63
CA SER A 133 14.08 -44.92 8.89
C SER A 133 13.08 -45.19 7.77
N SER A 134 13.19 -46.28 7.00
CA SER A 134 12.35 -46.48 5.81
C SER A 134 10.88 -46.78 6.13
N LYS A 135 10.63 -47.56 7.19
CA LYS A 135 9.27 -47.98 7.57
C LYS A 135 8.45 -46.84 8.19
N ILE A 136 9.12 -45.92 8.90
CA ILE A 136 8.51 -44.70 9.42
C ILE A 136 8.12 -43.79 8.26
N VAL A 137 9.02 -43.56 7.29
CA VAL A 137 8.72 -42.76 6.09
C VAL A 137 7.56 -43.36 5.28
N GLU A 138 7.47 -44.69 5.17
CA GLU A 138 6.33 -45.35 4.51
C GLU A 138 5.00 -45.11 5.24
N LEU A 139 4.99 -45.18 6.57
CA LEU A 139 3.79 -44.93 7.40
C LEU A 139 3.39 -43.45 7.37
N GLU A 140 4.34 -42.53 7.44
CA GLU A 140 4.11 -41.09 7.30
C GLU A 140 3.46 -40.76 5.95
N ASN A 141 3.97 -41.34 4.86
CA ASN A 141 3.37 -41.20 3.53
C ASN A 141 1.94 -41.78 3.47
N GLY A 142 1.70 -42.93 4.13
CA GLY A 142 0.37 -43.52 4.22
C GLY A 142 -0.63 -42.65 4.98
N VAL A 143 -0.22 -42.07 6.11
CA VAL A 143 -1.01 -41.11 6.90
C VAL A 143 -1.32 -39.86 6.08
N LEU A 144 -0.34 -39.31 5.36
CA LEU A 144 -0.54 -38.15 4.48
C LEU A 144 -1.55 -38.43 3.37
N LEU A 145 -1.46 -39.60 2.73
CA LEU A 145 -2.42 -40.00 1.68
C LEU A 145 -3.86 -40.11 2.23
N LEU A 146 -4.04 -40.75 3.39
CA LEU A 146 -5.36 -40.89 4.02
C LEU A 146 -5.92 -39.54 4.48
N LYS A 147 -5.08 -38.67 5.06
CA LYS A 147 -5.44 -37.27 5.38
C LYS A 147 -5.85 -36.50 4.13
N SER A 148 -5.14 -36.69 3.02
CA SER A 148 -5.47 -36.03 1.75
C SER A 148 -6.80 -36.50 1.16
N ALA A 149 -7.14 -37.79 1.28
CA ALA A 149 -8.40 -38.37 0.83
C ALA A 149 -9.60 -37.90 1.68
N LEU A 150 -9.37 -37.73 2.98
CA LEU A 150 -10.35 -37.19 3.93
C LEU A 150 -10.39 -35.66 4.00
N SER A 151 -9.59 -34.97 3.17
CA SER A 151 -9.48 -33.52 3.21
C SER A 151 -10.82 -32.85 2.95
N THR A 152 -11.16 -31.87 3.77
CA THR A 152 -12.37 -31.05 3.65
C THR A 152 -12.49 -30.41 2.27
N ILE A 153 -11.37 -30.10 1.61
CA ILE A 153 -11.33 -29.45 0.29
C ILE A 153 -12.02 -30.26 -0.81
N ARG A 154 -12.14 -31.58 -0.63
CA ARG A 154 -12.82 -32.48 -1.58
C ARG A 154 -14.33 -32.51 -1.41
N ARG A 155 -14.87 -31.94 -0.32
CA ARG A 155 -16.30 -31.94 0.02
C ARG A 155 -16.92 -30.55 0.01
N ILE A 156 -16.15 -29.55 -0.41
CA ILE A 156 -16.65 -28.18 -0.46
C ILE A 156 -17.71 -28.12 -1.56
N PRO A 157 -18.93 -27.64 -1.25
CA PRO A 157 -19.97 -27.41 -2.24
C PRO A 157 -19.51 -26.47 -3.37
N TYR A 158 -20.15 -26.59 -4.54
CA TYR A 158 -19.75 -25.83 -5.71
C TYR A 158 -19.85 -24.31 -5.51
N ASP A 159 -20.93 -23.82 -4.90
CA ASP A 159 -21.16 -22.41 -4.57
C ASP A 159 -20.08 -21.84 -3.63
N ILE A 160 -19.65 -22.62 -2.64
CA ILE A 160 -18.56 -22.22 -1.75
C ILE A 160 -17.21 -22.18 -2.50
N LEU A 161 -16.95 -23.14 -3.40
CA LEU A 161 -15.76 -23.09 -4.27
C LEU A 161 -15.80 -21.87 -5.19
N GLN A 162 -16.96 -21.52 -5.75
CA GLN A 162 -17.13 -20.30 -6.55
C GLN A 162 -16.80 -19.06 -5.72
N ALA A 163 -17.38 -18.94 -4.51
CA ALA A 163 -17.11 -17.82 -3.61
C ALA A 163 -15.61 -17.69 -3.28
N ILE A 164 -14.93 -18.82 -3.01
CA ILE A 164 -13.48 -18.87 -2.79
C ILE A 164 -12.73 -18.41 -4.05
N PHE A 165 -13.10 -18.90 -5.23
CA PHE A 165 -12.43 -18.56 -6.48
C PHE A 165 -12.56 -17.07 -6.81
N THR A 166 -13.70 -16.46 -6.47
CA THR A 166 -13.99 -15.05 -6.72
C THR A 166 -13.45 -14.10 -5.64
N TRP A 167 -13.01 -14.61 -4.49
CA TRP A 167 -12.61 -13.80 -3.33
C TRP A 167 -11.47 -12.81 -3.63
N HIS A 168 -10.56 -13.19 -4.52
CA HIS A 168 -9.41 -12.37 -4.91
C HIS A 168 -9.56 -11.75 -6.30
N LEU A 169 -10.77 -11.75 -6.88
CA LEU A 169 -10.97 -11.06 -8.14
C LEU A 169 -10.78 -9.55 -7.94
N PRO A 170 -10.17 -8.86 -8.92
CA PRO A 170 -10.02 -7.42 -8.84
C PRO A 170 -11.39 -6.76 -8.68
N THR A 171 -11.60 -6.03 -7.59
CA THR A 171 -12.79 -5.20 -7.45
C THR A 171 -12.75 -4.14 -8.56
N PRO A 172 -13.86 -3.88 -9.28
CA PRO A 172 -13.93 -2.79 -10.28
C PRO A 172 -13.63 -1.40 -9.70
N CYS A 173 -13.64 -1.29 -8.37
CA CYS A 173 -13.16 -0.16 -7.61
C CYS A 173 -11.67 -0.32 -7.31
N THR A 174 -10.82 0.31 -8.10
CA THR A 174 -9.63 0.97 -7.58
C THR A 174 -9.28 2.10 -8.53
N SER A 175 -9.07 3.29 -7.97
CA SER A 175 -8.49 4.49 -8.55
C SER A 175 -7.02 4.30 -9.01
N LEU A 176 -6.63 3.05 -9.29
CA LEU A 176 -5.37 2.70 -9.87
C LEU A 176 -5.57 2.56 -11.39
N PRO A 177 -4.69 3.15 -12.20
CA PRO A 177 -4.47 2.66 -13.54
C PRO A 177 -4.34 1.13 -13.47
N GLN A 178 -5.09 0.41 -14.27
CA GLN A 178 -5.05 -1.04 -14.36
C GLN A 178 -3.64 -1.60 -14.72
N ALA A 179 -2.65 -0.71 -14.93
CA ALA A 179 -1.22 -0.98 -14.98
C ALA A 179 -0.68 -1.71 -13.74
N TYR A 180 -1.40 -1.69 -12.62
CA TYR A 180 -1.03 -2.39 -11.38
C TYR A 180 -1.70 -3.75 -11.17
N ILE A 181 -2.59 -4.22 -12.06
CA ILE A 181 -3.06 -5.62 -11.99
C ILE A 181 -1.91 -6.52 -12.46
N PRO A 182 -1.25 -7.27 -11.55
CA PRO A 182 -0.15 -8.13 -11.96
C PRO A 182 -0.69 -9.18 -12.92
N THR A 183 0.02 -9.47 -14.00
CA THR A 183 -0.31 -10.56 -14.95
C THR A 183 -0.51 -11.90 -14.23
N GLU A 184 0.07 -12.05 -13.03
CA GLU A 184 -0.09 -13.17 -12.12
C GLU A 184 -1.53 -13.37 -11.61
N GLN A 185 -2.33 -12.31 -11.44
CA GLN A 185 -3.73 -12.43 -11.02
C GLN A 185 -4.60 -13.14 -12.07
N LEU A 186 -4.27 -13.04 -13.36
CA LEU A 186 -4.98 -13.76 -14.43
C LEU A 186 -4.52 -15.21 -14.58
N ALA A 187 -3.33 -15.55 -14.09
CA ALA A 187 -2.87 -16.95 -14.04
C ALA A 187 -3.69 -17.77 -13.01
N TRP A 188 -4.37 -17.12 -12.08
CA TRP A 188 -5.21 -17.75 -11.06
C TRP A 188 -6.33 -18.60 -11.68
N SER A 189 -7.15 -18.04 -12.58
CA SER A 189 -8.27 -18.75 -13.21
C SER A 189 -7.81 -20.02 -13.94
N TRP A 190 -6.67 -19.93 -14.64
CA TRP A 190 -6.05 -21.07 -15.30
C TRP A 190 -5.54 -22.08 -14.28
N THR A 191 -4.86 -21.64 -13.22
CA THR A 191 -4.32 -22.51 -12.17
C THR A 191 -5.43 -23.31 -11.49
N LEU A 192 -6.52 -22.64 -11.10
CA LEU A 192 -7.72 -23.27 -10.55
C LEU A 192 -8.27 -24.35 -11.48
N SER A 193 -8.33 -24.06 -12.78
CA SER A 193 -8.80 -25.01 -13.79
C SER A 193 -7.91 -26.25 -13.95
N GLN A 194 -6.69 -26.26 -13.39
CA GLN A 194 -5.75 -27.39 -13.51
C GLN A 194 -5.62 -28.21 -12.22
N VAL A 195 -6.31 -27.85 -11.14
CA VAL A 195 -6.21 -28.56 -9.86
C VAL A 195 -6.85 -29.96 -9.94
N CYS A 196 -8.13 -30.03 -10.32
CA CYS A 196 -8.86 -31.28 -10.52
C CYS A 196 -10.07 -31.10 -11.45
N ARG A 197 -10.79 -32.19 -11.75
CA ARG A 197 -11.99 -32.15 -12.61
C ARG A 197 -13.10 -31.26 -12.02
N THR A 198 -13.37 -31.42 -10.72
CA THR A 198 -14.35 -30.61 -9.98
C THR A 198 -14.00 -29.12 -10.07
N TRP A 199 -12.77 -28.74 -9.73
CA TRP A 199 -12.33 -27.34 -9.78
C TRP A 199 -12.33 -26.77 -11.19
N ARG A 200 -11.97 -27.58 -12.20
CA ARG A 200 -12.11 -27.19 -13.60
C ARG A 200 -13.56 -26.90 -13.97
N HIS A 201 -14.49 -27.77 -13.59
CA HIS A 201 -15.91 -27.54 -13.82
C HIS A 201 -16.39 -26.25 -13.14
N VAL A 202 -16.06 -26.08 -11.85
CA VAL A 202 -16.41 -24.86 -11.10
C VAL A 202 -15.83 -23.63 -11.81
N ALA A 203 -14.53 -23.62 -12.11
CA ALA A 203 -13.87 -22.49 -12.72
C ALA A 203 -14.52 -22.12 -14.07
N LEU A 204 -14.78 -23.10 -14.94
CA LEU A 204 -15.44 -22.85 -16.24
C LEU A 204 -16.91 -22.42 -16.10
N SER A 205 -17.60 -22.84 -15.04
CA SER A 205 -18.96 -22.40 -14.72
C SER A 205 -19.05 -21.07 -13.96
N THR A 206 -17.91 -20.38 -13.76
CA THR A 206 -17.83 -19.11 -13.02
C THR A 206 -17.35 -18.00 -13.96
N PRO A 207 -18.27 -17.30 -14.66
CA PRO A 207 -17.90 -16.35 -15.71
C PRO A 207 -17.02 -15.18 -15.24
N GLN A 208 -17.14 -14.78 -13.97
CA GLN A 208 -16.33 -13.72 -13.35
C GLN A 208 -14.82 -14.03 -13.33
N LEU A 209 -14.43 -15.29 -13.46
CA LEU A 209 -13.01 -15.67 -13.57
C LEU A 209 -12.41 -15.37 -14.94
N TRP A 210 -13.24 -15.09 -15.95
CA TRP A 210 -12.83 -15.02 -17.35
C TRP A 210 -13.12 -13.67 -18.01
N ASN A 211 -13.87 -12.78 -17.36
CA ASN A 211 -14.27 -11.49 -17.92
C ASN A 211 -13.20 -10.38 -17.81
N HIS A 212 -12.13 -10.61 -17.04
CA HIS A 212 -10.92 -9.78 -17.07
C HIS A 212 -9.93 -10.35 -18.08
N LEU A 213 -9.70 -9.65 -19.18
CA LEU A 213 -8.80 -10.13 -20.23
C LEU A 213 -7.34 -9.76 -19.93
N PRO A 214 -6.36 -10.56 -20.39
CA PRO A 214 -4.95 -10.24 -20.24
C PRO A 214 -4.55 -8.95 -20.92
N ARG A 215 -3.57 -8.26 -20.32
CA ARG A 215 -2.91 -7.10 -20.91
C ARG A 215 -2.45 -7.43 -22.33
N LEU A 216 -3.04 -6.74 -23.30
CA LEU A 216 -2.73 -6.90 -24.71
C LEU A 216 -1.62 -5.92 -25.10
N THR A 217 -0.38 -6.39 -25.08
CA THR A 217 0.76 -5.60 -25.58
C THR A 217 0.95 -5.80 -27.08
N LEU A 218 0.84 -4.70 -27.81
CA LEU A 218 0.92 -4.59 -29.27
C LEU A 218 2.26 -3.94 -29.65
N GLN A 219 3.32 -4.74 -29.64
CA GLN A 219 4.69 -4.31 -30.00
C GLN A 219 4.98 -4.48 -31.49
N ARG A 220 5.87 -3.65 -32.05
CA ARG A 220 6.21 -3.69 -33.48
C ARG A 220 6.88 -5.00 -33.87
N PHE A 221 7.63 -5.56 -32.93
CA PHE A 221 8.25 -6.86 -33.02
C PHE A 221 7.65 -7.71 -31.91
N ASP A 222 6.97 -8.79 -32.26
CA ASP A 222 6.57 -9.83 -31.32
C ASP A 222 7.64 -10.93 -31.35
N PRO A 223 8.68 -10.88 -30.48
CA PRO A 223 9.73 -11.89 -30.47
C PRO A 223 9.21 -13.29 -30.11
N SER A 224 7.99 -13.41 -29.58
CA SER A 224 7.39 -14.70 -29.22
C SER A 224 6.78 -15.44 -30.43
N GLY A 225 6.42 -14.72 -31.49
CA GLY A 225 5.68 -15.28 -32.63
C GLY A 225 4.33 -15.91 -32.26
N ASP A 226 3.79 -15.63 -31.06
CA ASP A 226 2.73 -16.42 -30.43
C ASP A 226 1.33 -15.78 -30.54
N CYS A 227 1.11 -14.89 -31.52
CA CYS A 227 -0.18 -14.21 -31.75
C CYS A 227 -1.36 -15.19 -31.79
N ARG A 228 -1.18 -16.36 -32.42
CA ARG A 228 -2.23 -17.38 -32.51
C ARG A 228 -2.65 -17.91 -31.15
N ARG A 229 -1.70 -18.27 -30.26
CA ARG A 229 -2.07 -18.75 -28.92
C ARG A 229 -2.67 -17.64 -28.06
N ARG A 230 -2.24 -16.39 -28.25
CA ARG A 230 -2.89 -15.24 -27.59
C ARG A 230 -4.33 -15.09 -28.04
N GLN A 231 -4.60 -15.26 -29.34
CA GLN A 231 -5.95 -15.24 -29.88
C GLN A 231 -6.80 -16.39 -29.32
N GLU A 232 -6.30 -17.63 -29.36
CA GLU A 232 -7.00 -18.80 -28.81
C GLU A 232 -7.32 -18.64 -27.31
N ARG A 233 -6.43 -18.00 -26.55
CA ARG A 233 -6.66 -17.68 -25.13
C ARG A 233 -7.76 -16.63 -24.96
N LEU A 234 -7.75 -15.56 -25.75
CA LEU A 234 -8.79 -14.52 -25.70
C LEU A 234 -10.15 -15.09 -26.09
N GLU A 235 -10.22 -15.86 -27.18
CA GLU A 235 -11.45 -16.54 -27.60
C GLU A 235 -12.01 -17.44 -26.50
N PHE A 236 -11.14 -18.22 -25.84
CA PHE A 236 -11.51 -19.04 -24.70
C PHE A 236 -12.09 -18.19 -23.57
N MET A 237 -11.40 -17.12 -23.17
CA MET A 237 -11.83 -16.27 -22.05
C MET A 237 -13.15 -15.56 -22.37
N ILE A 238 -13.29 -14.97 -23.56
CA ILE A 238 -14.52 -14.30 -24.00
C ILE A 238 -15.71 -15.27 -24.00
N LYS A 239 -15.49 -16.52 -24.42
CA LYS A 239 -16.50 -17.57 -24.40
C LYS A 239 -16.97 -17.89 -22.98
N TYR A 240 -16.06 -18.08 -22.03
CA TYR A 240 -16.42 -18.45 -20.66
C TYR A 240 -16.82 -17.26 -19.78
N ALA A 241 -16.51 -16.03 -20.19
CA ALA A 241 -17.07 -14.81 -19.61
C ALA A 241 -18.58 -14.66 -19.88
N ASP A 242 -19.14 -15.50 -20.77
CA ASP A 242 -20.57 -15.55 -21.11
C ASP A 242 -21.12 -14.18 -21.54
N GLU A 243 -22.14 -13.62 -20.90
CA GLU A 243 -22.68 -12.30 -21.20
C GLU A 243 -22.12 -11.18 -20.30
N LEU A 244 -21.13 -11.48 -19.45
CA LEU A 244 -20.57 -10.47 -18.56
C LEU A 244 -19.80 -9.38 -19.32
N PRO A 245 -19.76 -8.16 -18.76
CA PRO A 245 -18.90 -7.10 -19.26
C PRO A 245 -17.43 -7.52 -19.22
N LEU A 246 -16.73 -7.24 -20.30
CA LEU A 246 -15.31 -7.49 -20.50
C LEU A 246 -14.48 -6.30 -20.00
N HIS A 247 -13.46 -6.60 -19.20
CA HIS A 247 -12.50 -5.62 -18.70
C HIS A 247 -11.18 -5.77 -19.45
N LEU A 248 -10.78 -4.70 -20.13
CA LEU A 248 -9.71 -4.70 -21.13
C LEU A 248 -8.56 -3.79 -20.73
N PHE A 249 -7.35 -4.25 -21.02
CA PHE A 249 -6.15 -3.44 -20.97
C PHE A 249 -5.40 -3.60 -22.30
N ILE A 250 -5.27 -2.50 -23.02
CA ILE A 250 -4.62 -2.44 -24.33
C ILE A 250 -3.41 -1.53 -24.22
N ASP A 251 -2.26 -2.05 -24.63
CA ASP A 251 -1.00 -1.34 -24.62
C ASP A 251 -0.41 -1.34 -26.02
N SER A 252 -0.42 -0.18 -26.66
CA SER A 252 0.07 0.04 -28.00
C SER A 252 1.25 1.01 -27.99
N GLU A 253 2.45 0.45 -27.83
CA GLU A 253 3.72 1.17 -28.02
C GLU A 253 3.98 1.56 -29.49
N THR A 254 3.13 1.10 -30.43
CA THR A 254 3.34 1.29 -31.87
C THR A 254 2.42 2.34 -32.49
N LEU A 255 2.97 3.08 -33.47
CA LEU A 255 2.22 3.99 -34.33
C LEU A 255 1.39 3.26 -35.40
N GLN A 256 1.74 2.00 -35.70
CA GLN A 256 1.05 1.18 -36.70
C GLN A 256 0.94 -0.26 -36.22
N ILE A 257 -0.28 -0.80 -36.26
CA ILE A 257 -0.56 -2.19 -35.96
C ILE A 257 -0.07 -3.07 -37.10
N SER A 258 0.75 -4.06 -36.75
CA SER A 258 1.22 -5.07 -37.69
C SER A 258 0.08 -5.98 -38.17
N SER A 259 0.21 -6.54 -39.38
CA SER A 259 -0.78 -7.45 -39.97
C SER A 259 -1.08 -8.66 -39.08
N SER A 260 -0.10 -9.12 -38.29
CA SER A 260 -0.22 -10.25 -37.37
C SER A 260 -1.00 -9.94 -36.09
N GLN A 261 -1.19 -8.67 -35.76
CA GLN A 261 -1.91 -8.21 -34.56
C GLN A 261 -3.36 -7.81 -34.83
N ARG A 262 -3.70 -7.50 -36.09
CA ARG A 262 -5.07 -7.13 -36.48
C ARG A 262 -6.13 -8.14 -36.05
N PRO A 263 -5.95 -9.47 -36.17
CA PRO A 263 -6.96 -10.43 -35.74
C PRO A 263 -7.31 -10.34 -34.25
N LEU A 264 -6.32 -10.03 -33.40
CA LEU A 264 -6.54 -9.87 -31.95
C LEU A 264 -7.41 -8.64 -31.66
N LEU A 265 -7.17 -7.54 -32.36
CA LEU A 265 -7.96 -6.32 -32.21
C LEU A 265 -9.36 -6.48 -32.82
N GLU A 266 -9.47 -7.09 -33.99
CA GLU A 266 -10.76 -7.39 -34.62
C GLU A 266 -11.64 -8.25 -33.71
N LEU A 267 -11.07 -9.26 -33.04
CA LEU A 267 -11.77 -10.06 -32.04
C LEU A 267 -12.29 -9.19 -30.88
N LEU A 268 -11.48 -8.28 -30.32
CA LEU A 268 -11.95 -7.40 -29.24
C LEU A 268 -13.04 -6.42 -29.71
N VAL A 269 -12.86 -5.85 -30.90
CA VAL A 269 -13.82 -4.93 -31.53
C VAL A 269 -15.13 -5.65 -31.83
N GLN A 270 -15.10 -6.94 -32.19
CA GLN A 270 -16.30 -7.75 -32.42
C GLN A 270 -17.19 -7.84 -31.17
N HIS A 271 -16.61 -7.76 -29.98
CA HIS A 271 -17.32 -7.84 -28.69
C HIS A 271 -17.43 -6.49 -27.97
N ALA A 272 -17.41 -5.37 -28.73
CA ALA A 272 -17.46 -4.01 -28.19
C ALA A 272 -18.68 -3.73 -27.28
N GLU A 273 -19.82 -4.35 -27.57
CA GLU A 273 -21.08 -4.21 -26.83
C GLU A 273 -20.97 -4.65 -25.37
N ARG A 274 -19.99 -5.52 -25.10
CA ARG A 274 -19.71 -6.05 -23.77
C ARG A 274 -18.57 -5.31 -23.07
N TRP A 275 -17.97 -4.27 -23.65
CA TRP A 275 -16.86 -3.57 -22.99
C TRP A 275 -17.36 -2.87 -21.71
N GLY A 276 -16.85 -3.27 -20.55
CA GLY A 276 -17.23 -2.74 -19.24
C GLY A 276 -16.24 -1.70 -18.70
N THR A 277 -14.97 -2.08 -18.67
CA THR A 277 -13.84 -1.22 -18.31
C THR A 277 -12.78 -1.32 -19.38
N VAL A 278 -12.27 -0.18 -19.84
CA VAL A 278 -11.26 -0.15 -20.89
C VAL A 278 -10.13 0.76 -20.48
N VAL A 279 -8.90 0.22 -20.51
CA VAL A 279 -7.67 0.98 -20.34
C VAL A 279 -6.86 0.90 -21.63
N ILE A 280 -6.48 2.06 -22.17
CA ILE A 280 -5.68 2.17 -23.38
C ILE A 280 -4.44 2.99 -23.07
N ILE A 281 -3.27 2.40 -23.32
CA ILE A 281 -1.98 3.08 -23.30
C ILE A 281 -1.44 3.09 -24.72
N GLY A 282 -1.01 4.24 -25.23
CA GLY A 282 -0.39 4.30 -26.55
C GLY A 282 -0.40 5.69 -27.19
N ASN A 283 -0.44 5.72 -28.52
CA ASN A 283 -0.53 6.96 -29.30
C ASN A 283 -1.99 7.26 -29.67
N THR A 284 -2.37 8.54 -29.79
CA THR A 284 -3.73 8.93 -30.22
C THR A 284 -4.14 8.31 -31.57
N SER A 285 -3.21 8.13 -32.50
CA SER A 285 -3.48 7.48 -33.79
C SER A 285 -3.94 6.02 -33.67
N PHE A 286 -3.63 5.32 -32.57
CA PHE A 286 -4.12 3.96 -32.30
C PHE A 286 -5.65 3.89 -32.31
N LEU A 287 -6.32 4.97 -31.90
CA LEU A 287 -7.77 5.07 -31.87
C LEU A 287 -8.38 4.78 -33.25
N THR A 288 -7.74 5.21 -34.35
CA THR A 288 -8.22 4.91 -35.72
C THR A 288 -8.39 3.43 -36.00
N SER A 289 -7.64 2.57 -35.29
CA SER A 289 -7.62 1.13 -35.53
C SER A 289 -8.72 0.38 -34.77
N ILE A 290 -9.39 1.05 -33.85
CA ILE A 290 -10.56 0.54 -33.13
C ILE A 290 -11.82 1.34 -33.47
N VAL A 291 -11.84 2.09 -34.58
CA VAL A 291 -13.00 2.90 -34.99
C VAL A 291 -14.31 2.12 -35.04
N GLY A 292 -14.24 0.81 -35.29
CA GLY A 292 -15.39 -0.08 -35.30
C GLY A 292 -16.15 -0.15 -33.98
N VAL A 293 -15.59 0.27 -32.83
CA VAL A 293 -16.31 0.24 -31.54
C VAL A 293 -17.32 1.38 -31.38
N LYS A 294 -17.22 2.41 -32.22
CA LYS A 294 -18.09 3.58 -32.14
C LYS A 294 -19.57 3.18 -32.19
N GLY A 295 -20.36 3.72 -31.26
CA GLY A 295 -21.80 3.42 -31.14
C GLY A 295 -22.12 2.06 -30.52
N ARG A 296 -21.12 1.27 -30.09
CA ARG A 296 -21.29 -0.08 -29.54
C ARG A 296 -20.81 -0.18 -28.09
N LEU A 297 -20.69 0.93 -27.37
CA LEU A 297 -20.14 0.98 -26.01
C LEU A 297 -21.23 1.07 -24.93
N ASN A 298 -22.28 0.25 -25.05
CA ASN A 298 -23.46 0.34 -24.18
C ASN A 298 -23.20 -0.13 -22.75
N GLN A 299 -22.26 -1.04 -22.53
CA GLN A 299 -21.89 -1.51 -21.18
C GLN A 299 -20.66 -0.78 -20.62
N LEU A 300 -20.12 0.24 -21.30
CA LEU A 300 -18.89 0.89 -20.87
C LEU A 300 -19.17 1.83 -19.71
N HIS A 301 -18.62 1.51 -18.53
CA HIS A 301 -18.76 2.30 -17.30
C HIS A 301 -17.48 3.06 -16.93
N ARG A 302 -16.31 2.54 -17.34
CA ARG A 302 -15.01 3.14 -17.02
C ARG A 302 -14.07 3.15 -18.23
N LEU A 303 -13.52 4.32 -18.51
CA LEU A 303 -12.55 4.55 -19.57
C LEU A 303 -11.27 5.19 -18.99
N SER A 304 -10.11 4.63 -19.27
CA SER A 304 -8.82 5.20 -18.90
C SER A 304 -7.89 5.29 -20.09
N LEU A 305 -7.40 6.49 -20.40
CA LEU A 305 -6.61 6.78 -21.58
C LEU A 305 -5.25 7.36 -21.17
N PHE A 306 -4.18 6.73 -21.62
CA PHE A 306 -2.80 7.19 -21.49
C PHE A 306 -2.25 7.39 -22.89
N LEU A 307 -2.55 8.56 -23.47
CA LEU A 307 -2.30 8.83 -24.88
C LEU A 307 -1.16 9.83 -25.04
N SER A 308 -0.19 9.45 -25.86
CA SER A 308 0.83 10.37 -26.37
C SER A 308 0.39 10.91 -27.73
N SER A 309 0.60 12.20 -27.97
CA SER A 309 0.39 12.80 -29.29
C SER A 309 1.66 12.69 -30.14
N PRO A 310 1.56 12.32 -31.42
CA PRO A 310 2.67 12.51 -32.35
C PRO A 310 2.87 14.02 -32.64
N PRO A 311 4.11 14.53 -32.77
CA PRO A 311 4.36 15.92 -33.18
C PRO A 311 3.74 16.24 -34.57
N PRO A 312 3.47 17.52 -34.87
CA PRO A 312 2.14 18.05 -35.14
C PRO A 312 1.71 17.85 -36.59
N ALA A 313 0.65 17.06 -36.83
CA ALA A 313 0.09 16.93 -38.18
C ALA A 313 -1.35 16.37 -38.30
N SER A 314 -2.11 16.14 -37.23
CA SER A 314 -3.47 15.60 -37.39
C SER A 314 -4.54 16.42 -36.68
N ASP A 315 -5.26 17.25 -37.45
CA ASP A 315 -6.57 17.86 -37.11
C ASP A 315 -7.70 16.79 -37.02
N ILE A 316 -7.35 15.54 -36.70
CA ILE A 316 -8.31 14.44 -36.68
C ILE A 316 -9.01 14.44 -35.33
N ASP A 317 -10.28 14.86 -35.33
CA ASP A 317 -11.20 14.67 -34.22
C ASP A 317 -11.56 13.18 -34.05
N TYR A 318 -11.23 12.64 -32.88
CA TYR A 318 -11.55 11.27 -32.49
C TYR A 318 -12.88 11.24 -31.74
N ASP A 319 -13.93 10.72 -32.38
CA ASP A 319 -15.27 10.63 -31.79
C ASP A 319 -15.71 9.21 -31.42
N ILE A 320 -14.73 8.31 -31.27
CA ILE A 320 -14.95 6.88 -31.04
C ILE A 320 -15.73 6.62 -29.75
N PHE A 321 -15.48 7.41 -28.71
CA PHE A 321 -16.13 7.31 -27.41
C PHE A 321 -17.35 8.23 -27.27
N SER A 322 -17.74 8.98 -28.32
CA SER A 322 -18.84 9.96 -28.25
C SER A 322 -20.22 9.36 -27.94
N VAL A 323 -20.39 8.04 -28.13
CA VAL A 323 -21.61 7.30 -27.83
C VAL A 323 -21.30 6.18 -26.82
N ALA A 324 -21.30 6.53 -25.53
CA ALA A 324 -21.15 5.60 -24.41
C ALA A 324 -22.10 6.03 -23.27
N PRO A 325 -23.38 5.60 -23.30
CA PRO A 325 -24.45 6.18 -22.47
C PRO A 325 -24.36 5.85 -20.98
N ASN A 326 -23.64 4.78 -20.61
CA ASN A 326 -23.49 4.33 -19.23
C ASN A 326 -22.11 4.68 -18.63
N LEU A 327 -21.34 5.55 -19.30
CA LEU A 327 -20.01 5.92 -18.87
C LEU A 327 -20.07 6.75 -17.58
N GLN A 328 -19.43 6.27 -16.52
CA GLN A 328 -19.46 6.86 -15.18
C GLN A 328 -18.10 7.42 -14.75
N HIS A 329 -17.00 6.82 -15.23
CA HIS A 329 -15.64 7.17 -14.86
C HIS A 329 -14.77 7.40 -16.08
N ILE A 330 -14.10 8.55 -16.13
CA ILE A 330 -13.07 8.87 -17.13
C ILE A 330 -11.77 9.20 -16.40
N PHE A 331 -10.69 8.58 -16.85
CA PHE A 331 -9.31 8.95 -16.53
C PHE A 331 -8.57 9.28 -17.82
N MET A 332 -7.87 10.40 -17.86
CA MET A 332 -7.08 10.81 -19.02
C MET A 332 -5.68 11.25 -18.60
N ASN A 333 -4.66 10.83 -19.35
CA ASN A 333 -3.28 11.24 -19.18
C ASN A 333 -2.65 11.48 -20.55
N GLY A 334 -2.02 12.64 -20.72
CA GLY A 334 -1.38 13.08 -21.97
C GLY A 334 -2.29 13.99 -22.80
N ASP A 335 -2.11 13.97 -24.12
CA ASP A 335 -2.71 14.96 -25.02
C ASP A 335 -4.02 14.46 -25.65
N HIS A 336 -5.13 15.16 -25.38
CA HIS A 336 -6.49 14.75 -25.76
C HIS A 336 -7.32 15.84 -26.44
N HIS A 337 -6.73 16.93 -26.92
CA HIS A 337 -7.48 18.09 -27.45
C HIS A 337 -8.47 17.76 -28.58
N ASN A 338 -8.19 16.71 -29.37
CA ASN A 338 -9.06 16.25 -30.47
C ASN A 338 -10.01 15.11 -30.07
N LEU A 339 -10.06 14.69 -28.79
CA LEU A 339 -10.91 13.60 -28.34
C LEU A 339 -12.30 14.10 -27.96
N ARG A 340 -13.34 13.64 -28.68
CA ARG A 340 -14.73 13.92 -28.33
C ARG A 340 -15.26 12.85 -27.38
N LEU A 341 -15.47 13.28 -26.14
CA LEU A 341 -16.08 12.49 -25.07
C LEU A 341 -17.61 12.55 -25.16
N PRO A 342 -18.33 11.52 -24.64
CA PRO A 342 -19.78 11.46 -24.75
C PRO A 342 -20.40 12.50 -23.84
N ILE A 343 -21.43 13.24 -24.26
CA ILE A 343 -22.24 14.08 -23.35
C ILE A 343 -23.14 13.14 -22.53
N SER A 344 -22.55 12.39 -21.62
CA SER A 344 -23.24 11.40 -20.81
C SER A 344 -23.82 12.03 -19.54
N ALA A 345 -25.11 11.79 -19.31
CA ALA A 345 -25.78 12.16 -18.07
C ALA A 345 -25.35 11.29 -16.87
N THR A 346 -24.59 10.21 -17.09
CA THR A 346 -24.15 9.28 -16.04
C THR A 346 -22.73 9.54 -15.54
N LEU A 347 -21.99 10.50 -16.14
CA LEU A 347 -20.60 10.72 -15.77
C LEU A 347 -20.51 11.38 -14.39
N THR A 348 -19.96 10.65 -13.42
CA THR A 348 -19.85 11.10 -12.03
C THR A 348 -18.41 11.36 -11.60
N HIS A 349 -17.43 10.78 -12.28
CA HIS A 349 -16.01 10.90 -11.94
C HIS A 349 -15.18 11.24 -13.17
N TYR A 350 -14.40 12.30 -13.06
CA TYR A 350 -13.47 12.74 -14.09
C TYR A 350 -12.10 13.02 -13.48
N GLU A 351 -11.07 12.36 -13.99
CA GLU A 351 -9.67 12.54 -13.60
C GLU A 351 -8.83 12.85 -14.85
N ALA A 352 -8.01 13.89 -14.79
CA ALA A 352 -7.11 14.26 -15.88
C ALA A 352 -5.71 14.64 -15.37
N LEU A 353 -4.69 14.00 -15.93
CA LEU A 353 -3.29 14.39 -15.88
C LEU A 353 -2.98 15.20 -17.14
N LEU A 354 -3.08 16.53 -17.00
CA LEU A 354 -2.95 17.54 -18.03
C LEU A 354 -1.47 17.79 -18.34
N ASP A 355 -1.08 17.62 -19.61
CA ASP A 355 0.19 18.15 -20.10
C ASP A 355 0.05 19.63 -20.50
N ARG A 356 1.16 20.25 -20.91
CA ARG A 356 1.25 21.69 -21.26
C ARG A 356 0.29 22.15 -22.39
N TRP A 357 -0.36 21.22 -23.10
CA TRP A 357 -1.11 21.49 -24.33
C TRP A 357 -2.59 21.13 -24.26
N THR A 358 -3.02 20.46 -23.17
CA THR A 358 -4.43 20.03 -23.04
C THR A 358 -5.39 21.19 -22.83
N ALA A 359 -6.53 21.13 -23.53
CA ALA A 359 -7.71 21.95 -23.23
C ALA A 359 -8.22 21.57 -21.83
N GLY A 360 -7.84 22.33 -20.80
CA GLY A 360 -7.96 21.98 -19.38
C GLY A 360 -9.35 21.53 -18.88
N ILE A 361 -9.98 22.31 -18.01
CA ILE A 361 -11.30 21.98 -17.43
C ILE A 361 -12.44 21.95 -18.48
N GLY A 362 -12.18 22.29 -19.74
CA GLY A 362 -13.19 22.43 -20.80
C GLY A 362 -14.00 21.16 -21.10
N HIS A 363 -13.40 19.98 -20.95
CA HIS A 363 -14.18 18.74 -21.01
C HIS A 363 -15.04 18.54 -19.77
N ALA A 364 -14.47 18.76 -18.57
CA ALA A 364 -15.19 18.60 -17.30
C ALA A 364 -16.39 19.55 -17.19
N SER A 365 -16.33 20.76 -17.77
CA SER A 365 -17.45 21.72 -17.75
C SER A 365 -18.69 21.21 -18.45
N SER A 366 -18.54 20.37 -19.48
CA SER A 366 -19.67 19.74 -20.18
C SER A 366 -20.47 18.78 -19.28
N TYR A 367 -19.89 18.37 -18.14
CA TYR A 367 -20.45 17.43 -17.18
C TYR A 367 -20.73 18.06 -15.82
N ALA A 368 -20.72 19.40 -15.73
CA ALA A 368 -20.79 20.09 -14.45
C ALA A 368 -22.00 19.68 -13.60
N SER A 369 -23.13 19.37 -14.25
CA SER A 369 -24.37 18.95 -13.58
C SER A 369 -24.38 17.51 -13.05
N THR A 370 -23.46 16.64 -13.46
CA THR A 370 -23.47 15.21 -13.09
C THR A 370 -22.25 14.77 -12.30
N LEU A 371 -21.15 15.53 -12.39
CA LEU A 371 -19.90 15.22 -11.69
C LEU A 371 -20.05 15.32 -10.16
N HIS A 372 -19.56 14.29 -9.50
CA HIS A 372 -19.40 14.19 -8.05
C HIS A 372 -17.92 14.28 -7.64
N THR A 373 -17.01 13.80 -8.49
CA THR A 373 -15.57 13.85 -8.28
C THR A 373 -14.85 14.44 -9.49
N LEU A 374 -13.99 15.42 -9.26
CA LEU A 374 -13.13 16.05 -10.26
C LEU A 374 -11.70 16.09 -9.73
N ILE A 375 -10.79 15.43 -10.43
CA ILE A 375 -9.36 15.38 -10.10
C ILE A 375 -8.58 15.91 -11.29
N LEU A 376 -7.78 16.95 -11.06
CA LEU A 376 -6.99 17.61 -12.08
C LEU A 376 -5.54 17.70 -11.61
N GLN A 377 -4.60 17.22 -12.41
CA GLN A 377 -3.17 17.35 -12.14
C GLN A 377 -2.47 17.88 -13.38
N GLY A 378 -1.59 18.88 -13.25
CA GLY A 378 -0.78 19.39 -14.36
C GLY A 378 -0.57 20.90 -14.37
N VAL A 379 0.22 21.39 -15.34
CA VAL A 379 0.62 22.80 -15.45
C VAL A 379 -0.41 23.58 -16.28
N SER A 380 -1.06 24.55 -15.63
CA SER A 380 -1.92 25.62 -16.19
C SER A 380 -3.41 25.31 -16.40
N LEU A 381 -4.25 25.96 -15.59
CA LEU A 381 -5.69 26.13 -15.84
C LEU A 381 -5.92 27.46 -16.56
N SER A 382 -6.04 27.39 -17.89
CA SER A 382 -6.44 28.54 -18.70
C SER A 382 -7.76 29.13 -18.19
N PRO A 383 -7.98 30.46 -18.26
CA PRO A 383 -9.26 31.05 -17.92
C PRO A 383 -10.39 30.40 -18.72
N LEU A 384 -11.50 30.11 -18.04
CA LEU A 384 -12.73 29.69 -18.67
C LEU A 384 -13.36 30.87 -19.41
N PRO A 385 -14.03 30.63 -20.55
CA PRO A 385 -14.76 31.68 -21.26
C PRO A 385 -15.91 32.25 -20.42
N GLU A 386 -16.53 31.43 -19.56
CA GLU A 386 -17.63 31.82 -18.67
C GLU A 386 -17.48 31.16 -17.29
N SER A 387 -18.15 31.72 -16.28
CA SER A 387 -18.21 31.12 -14.93
C SER A 387 -19.05 29.85 -14.93
N ILE A 388 -18.55 28.80 -14.28
CA ILE A 388 -19.14 27.45 -14.30
C ILE A 388 -19.46 27.00 -12.88
N THR A 389 -20.68 26.53 -12.67
CA THR A 389 -21.10 25.94 -11.40
C THR A 389 -21.18 24.43 -11.53
N PHE A 390 -20.56 23.72 -10.59
CA PHE A 390 -20.65 22.27 -10.48
C PHE A 390 -21.59 21.93 -9.31
N PRO A 391 -22.91 21.86 -9.52
CA PRO A 391 -23.89 21.80 -8.44
C PRO A 391 -23.82 20.52 -7.60
N ASN A 392 -23.29 19.41 -8.11
CA ASN A 392 -23.28 18.10 -7.43
C ASN A 392 -21.87 17.63 -7.06
N LEU A 393 -20.85 18.49 -7.23
CA LEU A 393 -19.46 18.11 -7.01
C LEU A 393 -19.14 18.06 -5.52
N LYS A 394 -18.84 16.86 -5.03
CA LYS A 394 -18.49 16.58 -3.64
C LYS A 394 -16.99 16.56 -3.39
N ARG A 395 -16.20 16.07 -4.34
CA ARG A 395 -14.74 15.98 -4.24
C ARG A 395 -14.06 16.75 -5.35
N PHE A 396 -13.19 17.67 -4.98
CA PHE A 396 -12.33 18.39 -5.89
C PHE A 396 -10.87 18.26 -5.47
N SER A 397 -10.04 17.69 -6.35
CA SER A 397 -8.59 17.59 -6.17
C SER A 397 -7.88 18.32 -7.30
N PHE A 398 -6.95 19.21 -6.95
CA PHE A 398 -6.18 19.98 -7.89
C PHE A 398 -4.70 19.98 -7.53
N ARG A 399 -3.85 19.47 -8.42
CA ARG A 399 -2.41 19.32 -8.23
C ARG A 399 -1.63 20.06 -9.31
N LEU A 400 -0.86 21.06 -8.92
CA LEU A 400 -0.03 21.84 -9.84
C LEU A 400 1.40 21.29 -9.88
N ASP A 401 1.87 21.00 -11.09
CA ASP A 401 3.29 20.70 -11.30
C ASP A 401 4.11 22.00 -11.40
N ARG A 402 5.43 21.91 -11.15
CA ARG A 402 6.38 23.04 -11.18
C ARG A 402 6.38 23.76 -12.53
N GLY A 403 6.04 25.06 -12.55
CA GLY A 403 6.09 25.88 -13.77
C GLY A 403 5.23 27.15 -13.74
N HIS A 404 5.16 27.86 -14.87
CA HIS A 404 4.31 29.05 -15.06
C HIS A 404 2.84 28.59 -15.26
N SER A 405 2.21 28.15 -14.18
CA SER A 405 0.81 27.70 -14.18
C SER A 405 -0.13 28.89 -14.05
N HIS A 406 -1.19 28.95 -14.85
CA HIS A 406 -2.29 29.89 -14.61
C HIS A 406 -3.35 29.26 -13.70
N LEU A 407 -3.93 30.03 -12.78
CA LEU A 407 -5.02 29.62 -11.89
C LEU A 407 -6.37 30.24 -12.30
N GLY A 408 -6.48 30.70 -13.56
CA GLY A 408 -7.61 31.50 -14.04
C GLY A 408 -8.95 30.80 -13.88
N ALA A 409 -9.03 29.50 -14.24
CA ALA A 409 -10.28 28.75 -14.17
C ALA A 409 -10.84 28.63 -12.74
N LEU A 410 -9.98 28.50 -11.72
CA LEU A 410 -10.43 28.37 -10.34
C LEU A 410 -11.18 29.63 -9.85
N HIS A 411 -10.90 30.80 -10.40
CA HIS A 411 -11.62 32.05 -10.11
C HIS A 411 -13.03 32.09 -10.71
N GLN A 412 -13.35 31.18 -11.63
CA GLN A 412 -14.60 31.16 -12.37
C GLN A 412 -15.47 29.94 -11.99
N MET A 413 -15.00 29.10 -11.07
CA MET A 413 -15.74 27.93 -10.59
C MET A 413 -16.55 28.24 -9.32
N THR A 414 -17.70 27.58 -9.19
CA THR A 414 -18.53 27.57 -7.97
C THR A 414 -18.92 26.13 -7.64
N LEU A 415 -18.64 25.68 -6.42
CA LEU A 415 -18.75 24.28 -5.96
C LEU A 415 -19.62 24.19 -4.69
N PRO A 416 -20.95 24.39 -4.78
CA PRO A 416 -21.81 24.58 -3.60
C PRO A 416 -21.93 23.34 -2.70
N GLU A 417 -21.84 22.13 -3.26
CA GLU A 417 -22.00 20.85 -2.51
C GLU A 417 -20.66 20.18 -2.19
N LEU A 418 -19.56 20.96 -2.14
CA LEU A 418 -18.21 20.44 -1.93
C LEU A 418 -18.01 19.91 -0.50
N GLU A 419 -17.65 18.64 -0.39
CA GLU A 419 -17.37 17.92 0.86
C GLU A 419 -15.86 17.73 1.10
N GLU A 420 -15.07 17.58 0.04
CA GLU A 420 -13.62 17.35 0.11
C GLU A 420 -12.86 18.21 -0.89
N LEU A 421 -11.87 18.94 -0.39
CA LEU A 421 -10.95 19.76 -1.17
C LEU A 421 -9.51 19.28 -0.96
N VAL A 422 -8.82 18.97 -2.05
CA VAL A 422 -7.38 18.66 -2.06
C VAL A 422 -6.69 19.62 -3.01
N ILE A 423 -5.68 20.34 -2.51
CA ILE A 423 -4.87 21.27 -3.30
C ILE A 423 -3.39 21.01 -3.03
N CYS A 424 -2.62 20.81 -4.10
CA CYS A 424 -1.17 20.61 -4.00
C CYS A 424 -0.44 21.40 -5.10
N GLY A 425 0.82 21.73 -4.87
CA GLY A 425 1.75 22.19 -5.91
C GLY A 425 2.51 23.46 -5.54
N ASP A 426 2.97 24.23 -6.54
CA ASP A 426 3.89 25.36 -6.32
C ASP A 426 3.43 26.63 -7.09
N HIS A 427 2.49 27.41 -6.53
CA HIS A 427 2.04 28.69 -7.14
C HIS A 427 1.71 29.77 -6.09
N GLN A 428 2.24 30.98 -6.24
CA GLN A 428 2.11 32.08 -5.26
C GLN A 428 0.65 32.45 -4.91
N ASP A 429 -0.24 32.46 -5.91
CA ASP A 429 -1.64 32.90 -5.72
C ASP A 429 -2.61 31.77 -5.34
N ILE A 430 -2.12 30.56 -5.02
CA ILE A 430 -3.02 29.41 -4.81
C ILE A 430 -3.96 29.63 -3.64
N LEU A 431 -3.49 30.21 -2.53
CA LEU A 431 -4.29 30.41 -1.34
C LEU A 431 -5.36 31.47 -1.58
N THR A 432 -4.99 32.57 -2.26
CA THR A 432 -5.91 33.63 -2.71
C THR A 432 -6.99 33.07 -3.61
N THR A 433 -6.59 32.24 -4.57
CA THR A 433 -7.52 31.62 -5.52
C THR A 433 -8.45 30.63 -4.84
N THR A 434 -7.92 29.85 -3.90
CA THR A 434 -8.68 28.88 -3.07
C THR A 434 -9.71 29.61 -2.21
N HIS A 435 -9.30 30.67 -1.52
CA HIS A 435 -10.22 31.51 -0.75
C HIS A 435 -11.35 32.05 -1.65
N ALA A 436 -11.03 32.60 -2.83
CA ALA A 436 -12.03 33.11 -3.75
C ALA A 436 -13.01 32.02 -4.21
N LEU A 437 -12.52 30.82 -4.51
CA LEU A 437 -13.35 29.64 -4.84
C LEU A 437 -14.31 29.28 -3.70
N LEU A 438 -13.79 29.18 -2.48
CA LEU A 438 -14.59 28.79 -1.31
C LEU A 438 -15.60 29.87 -0.92
N ALA A 439 -15.22 31.15 -0.95
CA ALA A 439 -16.11 32.26 -0.64
C ALA A 439 -17.32 32.30 -1.61
N ARG A 440 -17.08 32.11 -2.91
CA ARG A 440 -18.16 32.01 -3.92
C ARG A 440 -19.03 30.77 -3.70
N SER A 441 -18.41 29.64 -3.41
CA SER A 441 -19.10 28.35 -3.21
C SER A 441 -19.98 28.36 -1.95
N ALA A 442 -19.45 28.87 -0.84
CA ALA A 442 -20.19 29.08 0.40
C ALA A 442 -21.38 30.03 0.19
N SER A 443 -21.18 31.14 -0.54
CA SER A 443 -22.25 32.09 -0.86
C SER A 443 -23.35 31.52 -1.75
N ALA A 444 -23.03 30.53 -2.58
CA ALA A 444 -23.98 29.84 -3.46
C ALA A 444 -24.74 28.70 -2.76
N THR A 445 -24.30 28.31 -1.56
CA THR A 445 -24.92 27.21 -0.80
C THR A 445 -26.16 27.71 -0.07
N LYS A 446 -27.26 26.94 -0.12
CA LYS A 446 -28.51 27.31 0.56
C LYS A 446 -28.48 27.09 2.08
N GLN A 447 -27.55 26.27 2.54
CA GLN A 447 -27.34 25.87 3.93
C GLN A 447 -25.90 26.17 4.35
N SER A 448 -25.46 25.62 5.49
CA SER A 448 -24.05 25.62 5.87
C SER A 448 -23.22 24.93 4.78
N PHE A 449 -22.09 25.54 4.42
CA PHE A 449 -21.18 24.99 3.41
C PHE A 449 -20.68 23.61 3.87
N PRO A 450 -20.90 22.53 3.09
CA PRO A 450 -20.77 21.15 3.58
C PRO A 450 -19.33 20.62 3.58
N LEU A 451 -18.33 21.48 3.43
CA LEU A 451 -16.93 21.07 3.34
C LEU A 451 -16.46 20.42 4.65
N GLN A 452 -16.07 19.15 4.57
CA GLN A 452 -15.66 18.30 5.68
C GLN A 452 -14.17 18.05 5.71
N LYS A 453 -13.49 18.07 4.55
CA LYS A 453 -12.05 17.79 4.48
C LYS A 453 -11.31 18.81 3.62
N ILE A 454 -10.22 19.33 4.15
CA ILE A 454 -9.26 20.17 3.44
C ILE A 454 -7.88 19.53 3.54
N HIS A 455 -7.26 19.30 2.39
CA HIS A 455 -5.85 18.96 2.26
C HIS A 455 -5.13 20.06 1.47
N ILE A 456 -4.11 20.69 2.07
CA ILE A 456 -3.24 21.66 1.39
C ILE A 456 -1.78 21.30 1.67
N SER A 457 -1.14 20.64 0.73
CA SER A 457 0.31 20.36 0.79
C SER A 457 1.07 21.25 -0.17
N ASP A 458 2.22 21.74 0.30
CA ASP A 458 3.12 22.61 -0.45
C ASP A 458 4.51 21.96 -0.53
N SER A 459 5.17 22.11 -1.67
CA SER A 459 6.51 21.57 -1.90
C SER A 459 7.61 22.63 -2.03
N SER A 460 7.28 23.93 -2.17
CA SER A 460 8.27 25.01 -2.44
C SER A 460 7.89 26.43 -2.00
N PHE A 461 6.62 26.75 -1.73
CA PHE A 461 6.13 28.09 -1.37
C PHE A 461 5.24 28.05 -0.12
N PRO A 462 5.66 28.64 1.01
CA PRO A 462 4.98 28.48 2.28
C PRO A 462 3.70 29.34 2.35
N TRP A 463 2.65 28.97 1.60
CA TRP A 463 1.46 29.79 1.34
C TRP A 463 0.76 30.28 2.60
N ILE A 464 0.62 29.37 3.56
CA ILE A 464 -0.02 29.65 4.85
C ILE A 464 0.87 30.56 5.70
N THR A 465 2.19 30.41 5.58
CA THR A 465 3.17 31.28 6.26
C THR A 465 3.18 32.69 5.72
N ASP A 466 3.08 32.85 4.39
CA ASP A 466 3.07 34.15 3.75
C ASP A 466 1.74 34.90 3.97
N ASN A 467 0.63 34.16 4.12
CA ASN A 467 -0.72 34.74 4.25
C ASN A 467 -1.55 34.06 5.35
N PRO A 468 -1.15 34.13 6.63
CA PRO A 468 -1.78 33.38 7.72
C PRO A 468 -3.22 33.81 7.96
N MET A 469 -3.52 35.12 7.86
CA MET A 469 -4.87 35.64 8.05
C MET A 469 -5.84 35.20 6.95
N LEU A 470 -5.35 35.06 5.71
CA LEU A 470 -6.16 34.53 4.62
C LEU A 470 -6.53 33.07 4.88
N PHE A 471 -5.59 32.27 5.40
CA PHE A 471 -5.89 30.90 5.80
C PHE A 471 -6.89 30.85 6.96
N VAL A 472 -6.81 31.76 7.94
CA VAL A 472 -7.84 31.89 8.99
C VAL A 472 -9.22 32.18 8.38
N THR A 473 -9.30 33.09 7.39
CA THR A 473 -10.59 33.36 6.71
C THR A 473 -11.13 32.14 5.97
N ILE A 474 -10.28 31.28 5.41
CA ILE A 474 -10.70 30.01 4.80
C ILE A 474 -11.32 29.08 5.86
N LEU A 475 -10.72 28.98 7.05
CA LEU A 475 -11.25 28.18 8.17
C LEU A 475 -12.56 28.76 8.73
N GLU A 476 -12.73 30.09 8.70
CA GLU A 476 -13.99 30.76 9.09
C GLU A 476 -15.12 30.48 8.10
N LEU A 477 -14.82 30.33 6.80
CA LEU A 477 -15.79 29.96 5.76
C LEU A 477 -16.23 28.48 5.84
N THR A 478 -15.58 27.66 6.67
CA THR A 478 -15.73 26.19 6.64
C THR A 478 -16.08 25.62 8.03
N PRO A 479 -17.22 26.00 8.62
CA PRO A 479 -17.59 25.60 9.98
C PRO A 479 -17.84 24.09 10.15
N SER A 480 -18.17 23.39 9.05
CA SER A 480 -18.43 21.95 9.02
C SER A 480 -17.18 21.08 8.83
N LEU A 481 -15.99 21.69 8.79
CA LEU A 481 -14.71 21.00 8.59
C LEU A 481 -14.43 20.00 9.71
N GLN A 482 -14.20 18.74 9.35
CA GLN A 482 -13.90 17.61 10.24
C GLN A 482 -12.43 17.20 10.18
N THR A 483 -11.81 17.31 9.00
CA THR A 483 -10.41 16.91 8.79
C THR A 483 -9.63 18.05 8.14
N LEU A 484 -8.51 18.42 8.76
CA LEU A 484 -7.58 19.41 8.25
C LEU A 484 -6.19 18.80 8.13
N GLU A 485 -5.66 18.77 6.92
CA GLU A 485 -4.32 18.28 6.61
C GLU A 485 -3.53 19.36 5.86
N VAL A 486 -2.51 19.93 6.50
CA VAL A 486 -1.75 21.06 5.95
C VAL A 486 -0.28 21.03 6.35
N LEU A 487 0.58 21.77 5.65
CA LEU A 487 1.88 22.14 6.22
C LEU A 487 1.69 22.85 7.56
N LEU A 488 2.62 22.64 8.51
CA LEU A 488 2.57 23.28 9.82
C LEU A 488 2.35 24.80 9.66
N PRO A 489 1.20 25.33 10.14
CA PRO A 489 0.89 26.73 9.95
C PRO A 489 1.62 27.58 11.00
N PRO A 490 1.78 28.91 10.77
CA PRO A 490 2.39 29.81 11.72
C PRO A 490 1.71 29.82 13.09
N VAL A 491 2.46 30.24 14.11
CA VAL A 491 2.02 30.31 15.51
C VAL A 491 0.73 31.11 15.68
N GLU A 492 0.50 32.14 14.88
CA GLU A 492 -0.72 32.95 14.90
C GLU A 492 -1.96 32.13 14.53
N VAL A 493 -1.84 31.24 13.54
CA VAL A 493 -2.92 30.34 13.12
C VAL A 493 -3.15 29.26 14.19
N LEU A 494 -2.07 28.66 14.73
CA LEU A 494 -2.16 27.68 15.81
C LEU A 494 -2.89 28.27 17.03
N LYS A 495 -2.51 29.48 17.47
CA LYS A 495 -3.17 30.19 18.57
C LYS A 495 -4.64 30.50 18.28
N ARG A 496 -5.01 30.73 17.02
CA ARG A 496 -6.40 30.93 16.62
C ARG A 496 -7.21 29.64 16.72
N LEU A 497 -6.64 28.49 16.31
CA LEU A 497 -7.24 27.16 16.45
C LEU A 497 -7.42 26.73 17.93
N THR A 498 -6.61 27.27 18.84
CA THR A 498 -6.71 27.02 20.29
C THR A 498 -7.91 27.73 20.95
N ARG A 499 -8.47 28.78 20.34
CA ARG A 499 -9.57 29.56 20.95
C ARG A 499 -10.89 28.80 20.92
N LEU A 500 -11.57 28.73 22.06
CA LEU A 500 -12.81 27.97 22.25
C LEU A 500 -14.04 28.87 22.46
N ASP A 501 -13.87 30.19 22.45
CA ASP A 501 -14.97 31.14 22.65
C ASP A 501 -15.94 31.09 21.47
N VAL A 502 -17.25 31.09 21.74
CA VAL A 502 -18.32 30.90 20.73
C VAL A 502 -18.22 31.87 19.54
N ASN A 503 -17.74 33.09 19.78
CA ASN A 503 -17.63 34.14 18.75
C ASN A 503 -16.27 34.15 18.03
N GLU A 504 -15.32 33.35 18.50
CA GLU A 504 -13.93 33.36 18.03
C GLU A 504 -13.46 31.98 17.56
N VAL A 505 -14.26 30.94 17.76
CA VAL A 505 -13.96 29.59 17.32
C VAL A 505 -13.91 29.50 15.79
N ILE A 506 -12.86 28.87 15.29
CA ILE A 506 -12.74 28.48 13.89
C ILE A 506 -12.75 26.95 13.78
N ALA A 507 -13.31 26.42 12.70
CA ALA A 507 -13.46 24.97 12.48
C ALA A 507 -14.01 24.20 13.72
N PRO A 508 -15.19 24.58 14.25
CA PRO A 508 -15.76 23.97 15.47
C PRO A 508 -16.04 22.46 15.34
N ALA A 509 -16.30 21.98 14.13
CA ALA A 509 -16.57 20.57 13.85
C ALA A 509 -15.30 19.71 13.67
N LEU A 510 -14.11 20.29 13.80
CA LEU A 510 -12.84 19.60 13.50
C LEU A 510 -12.58 18.49 14.50
N GLU A 511 -12.31 17.28 13.96
CA GLU A 511 -12.09 16.03 14.69
C GLU A 511 -10.70 15.43 14.39
N CYS A 512 -10.14 15.68 13.21
CA CYS A 512 -8.84 15.16 12.80
C CYS A 512 -7.94 16.30 12.31
N LEU A 513 -6.73 16.38 12.87
CA LEU A 513 -5.74 17.39 12.54
C LEU A 513 -4.42 16.73 12.18
N GLU A 514 -3.92 17.00 10.97
CA GLU A 514 -2.66 16.46 10.48
C GLU A 514 -1.77 17.61 9.99
N PHE A 515 -0.55 17.71 10.54
CA PHE A 515 0.45 18.69 10.12
C PHE A 515 1.68 18.04 9.50
N ILE A 516 2.09 18.57 8.35
CA ILE A 516 3.31 18.17 7.64
C ILE A 516 4.47 19.05 8.11
N LEU A 517 5.57 18.43 8.51
CA LEU A 517 6.79 19.11 8.96
C LEU A 517 7.86 19.14 7.87
N LEU A 518 8.20 20.36 7.42
CA LEU A 518 9.32 20.60 6.48
C LEU A 518 10.61 21.03 7.18
N THR A 519 10.52 21.54 8.41
CA THR A 519 11.64 22.12 9.18
C THR A 519 11.59 21.68 10.64
N HIS A 520 12.58 22.09 11.43
CA HIS A 520 12.56 21.87 12.89
C HIS A 520 11.62 22.85 13.57
N LEU A 521 10.93 22.38 14.63
CA LEU A 521 10.07 23.22 15.46
C LEU A 521 10.87 24.23 16.29
N SER A 522 10.43 25.47 16.28
CA SER A 522 10.82 26.55 17.18
C SER A 522 10.13 26.43 18.55
N SER A 523 10.66 27.14 19.56
CA SER A 523 10.07 27.14 20.92
C SER A 523 8.63 27.64 20.94
N ASP A 524 8.29 28.60 20.09
CA ASP A 524 6.94 29.17 20.03
C ASP A 524 5.95 28.20 19.37
N GLU A 525 6.38 27.48 18.33
CA GLU A 525 5.58 26.41 17.70
C GLU A 525 5.33 25.26 18.66
N ILE A 526 6.34 24.84 19.44
CA ILE A 526 6.19 23.80 20.46
C ILE A 526 5.14 24.20 21.51
N SER A 527 5.21 25.43 22.02
CA SER A 527 4.22 25.92 22.97
C SER A 527 2.82 25.94 22.35
N ALA A 528 2.70 26.47 21.13
CA ALA A 528 1.43 26.57 20.44
C ALA A 528 0.79 25.21 20.12
N LEU A 529 1.59 24.21 19.70
CA LEU A 529 1.12 22.85 19.44
C LEU A 529 0.61 22.16 20.70
N ASN A 530 1.34 22.29 21.81
CA ASN A 530 0.92 21.72 23.09
C ASN A 530 -0.30 22.46 23.68
N GLU A 531 -0.36 23.78 23.58
CA GLU A 531 -1.55 24.57 23.97
C GLU A 531 -2.78 24.15 23.15
N LEU A 532 -2.60 23.93 21.84
CA LEU A 532 -3.66 23.44 20.96
C LEU A 532 -4.14 22.04 21.37
N ALA A 533 -3.21 21.13 21.68
CA ALA A 533 -3.55 19.79 22.17
C ALA A 533 -4.33 19.86 23.50
N VAL A 534 -3.89 20.68 24.45
CA VAL A 534 -4.63 20.92 25.71
C VAL A 534 -6.05 21.42 25.42
N ALA A 535 -6.19 22.40 24.53
CA ALA A 535 -7.47 23.04 24.28
C ALA A 535 -8.45 22.17 23.48
N ARG A 536 -7.98 21.38 22.52
CA ARG A 536 -8.85 20.66 21.56
C ARG A 536 -8.86 19.14 21.75
N CYS A 537 -7.84 18.56 22.39
CA CYS A 537 -7.74 17.12 22.66
C CYS A 537 -8.08 16.75 24.13
N GLU A 538 -7.92 17.67 25.09
CA GLU A 538 -8.14 17.39 26.54
C GLU A 538 -9.38 18.10 27.12
N MET A 539 -10.34 18.51 26.27
CA MET A 539 -11.51 19.26 26.72
C MET A 539 -12.28 18.49 27.80
N LYS A 540 -12.42 19.08 28.99
CA LYS A 540 -13.26 18.51 30.05
C LYS A 540 -14.74 18.66 29.67
N PRO A 541 -15.52 17.57 29.64
CA PRO A 541 -16.97 17.66 29.41
C PRO A 541 -17.64 18.17 30.68
N GLN A 542 -17.64 19.50 30.90
CA GLN A 542 -18.41 20.10 31.99
C GLN A 542 -19.19 21.32 31.48
N GLY A 543 -20.52 21.15 31.45
CA GLY A 543 -21.51 22.21 31.64
C GLY A 543 -21.68 23.25 30.53
N ALA A 544 -22.58 22.95 29.59
CA ALA A 544 -23.34 23.87 28.72
C ALA A 544 -22.53 24.85 27.83
N LEU A 545 -22.68 24.63 26.51
CA LEU A 545 -22.08 25.35 25.37
C LEU A 545 -20.66 24.93 24.99
N GLN A 546 -20.46 23.63 24.71
CA GLN A 546 -19.27 23.19 23.97
C GLN A 546 -19.44 23.61 22.50
N ALA A 547 -18.85 24.75 22.15
CA ALA A 547 -18.87 25.29 20.78
C ALA A 547 -18.05 24.44 19.79
N CYS A 548 -17.29 23.46 20.28
CA CYS A 548 -16.31 22.66 19.57
C CYS A 548 -16.50 21.16 19.83
N LYS A 549 -16.27 20.33 18.80
CA LYS A 549 -16.06 18.89 18.96
C LYS A 549 -14.64 18.59 19.44
N LEU A 550 -14.45 17.50 20.18
CA LEU A 550 -13.11 17.03 20.58
C LEU A 550 -12.32 16.53 19.36
N LEU A 551 -11.03 16.85 19.28
CA LEU A 551 -10.13 16.19 18.34
C LEU A 551 -9.97 14.72 18.74
N LYS A 552 -10.31 13.83 17.81
CA LYS A 552 -10.10 12.38 17.89
C LYS A 552 -8.68 12.00 17.50
N SER A 553 -8.08 12.76 16.57
CA SER A 553 -6.71 12.54 16.11
C SER A 553 -5.98 13.87 15.91
N PHE A 554 -4.74 13.92 16.37
CA PHE A 554 -3.81 15.03 16.13
C PHE A 554 -2.41 14.49 15.86
N THR A 555 -1.96 14.60 14.61
CA THR A 555 -0.74 13.96 14.11
C THR A 555 0.18 14.96 13.43
N LEU A 556 1.48 14.81 13.65
CA LEU A 556 2.56 15.48 12.94
C LEU A 556 3.31 14.42 12.14
N TYR A 557 3.54 14.63 10.85
CA TYR A 557 4.33 13.71 10.05
C TYR A 557 5.35 14.44 9.19
N ASP A 558 6.36 13.70 8.76
CA ASP A 558 7.47 14.23 7.97
C ASP A 558 7.35 13.73 6.53
N GLU A 559 7.41 14.65 5.57
CA GLU A 559 7.26 14.35 4.14
C GLU A 559 8.44 13.55 3.55
N TYR A 560 9.63 13.61 4.16
CA TYR A 560 10.86 13.02 3.62
C TYR A 560 11.21 11.69 4.30
N THR A 561 10.58 10.61 3.84
CA THR A 561 10.54 9.29 4.50
C THR A 561 11.90 8.58 4.58
N TYR A 562 12.86 8.89 3.71
CA TYR A 562 14.14 8.17 3.65
C TYR A 562 15.23 8.65 4.62
N SER A 563 15.04 9.79 5.34
CA SER A 563 16.03 10.29 6.31
C SER A 563 15.45 11.14 7.46
N SER A 564 14.13 11.15 7.65
CA SER A 564 13.39 12.05 8.55
C SER A 564 13.40 11.68 10.03
N GLU A 565 13.70 10.43 10.35
CA GLU A 565 13.57 9.90 11.71
C GLU A 565 14.29 10.74 12.79
N PRO A 566 15.53 11.22 12.57
CA PRO A 566 16.21 12.07 13.56
C PRO A 566 15.50 13.40 13.83
N ARG A 567 14.81 13.97 12.83
CA ARG A 567 14.08 15.23 12.97
C ARG A 567 12.83 15.04 13.80
N LEU A 568 12.02 14.02 13.52
CA LEU A 568 10.82 13.74 14.32
C LEU A 568 11.16 13.33 15.75
N MET A 569 12.23 12.55 15.97
CA MET A 569 12.71 12.26 17.32
C MET A 569 13.11 13.53 18.09
N ARG A 570 13.77 14.49 17.43
CA ARG A 570 14.09 15.78 18.05
C ARG A 570 12.83 16.57 18.39
N CYS A 571 11.85 16.60 17.50
CA CYS A 571 10.57 17.28 17.75
C CYS A 571 9.82 16.63 18.92
N HIS A 572 9.80 15.31 18.98
CA HIS A 572 9.21 14.54 20.07
C HIS A 572 9.80 14.93 21.43
N ARG A 573 11.14 14.98 21.56
CA ARG A 573 11.82 15.45 22.80
C ARG A 573 11.32 16.80 23.25
N LEU A 574 11.30 17.76 22.33
CA LEU A 574 10.97 19.14 22.64
C LEU A 574 9.49 19.30 23.04
N LEU A 575 8.60 18.53 22.41
CA LEU A 575 7.18 18.48 22.75
C LEU A 575 6.94 17.90 24.16
N GLU A 576 7.61 16.80 24.52
CA GLU A 576 7.50 16.18 25.85
C GLU A 576 8.17 17.02 26.96
N ASP A 577 9.31 17.65 26.68
CA ASP A 577 10.01 18.50 27.65
C ASP A 577 9.18 19.72 28.09
N TRP A 578 8.29 20.21 27.23
CA TRP A 578 7.33 21.25 27.58
C TRP A 578 6.38 20.78 28.69
N TRP A 579 5.86 19.55 28.59
CA TRP A 579 4.96 18.97 29.60
C TRP A 579 5.69 18.73 30.93
N ARG A 580 6.91 18.20 30.88
CA ARG A 580 7.76 18.02 32.07
C ARG A 580 7.98 19.33 32.84
N LYS A 581 8.19 20.44 32.13
CA LYS A 581 8.33 21.77 32.73
C LYS A 581 6.99 22.30 33.28
N SER A 582 5.89 22.05 32.57
CA SER A 582 4.54 22.52 32.92
C SER A 582 3.94 21.82 34.15
N GLU A 583 4.24 20.54 34.37
CA GLU A 583 3.68 19.73 35.46
C GLU A 583 4.45 19.84 36.80
N SER A 584 5.54 20.62 36.87
CA SER A 584 6.31 20.85 38.11
C SER A 584 5.69 21.94 39.02
N PRO A 585 5.15 21.63 40.22
CA PRO A 585 4.36 22.55 41.03
C PRO A 585 5.01 22.89 42.38
N GLU A 586 5.91 23.89 42.43
CA GLU A 586 6.09 24.67 43.68
C GLU A 586 5.33 26.00 43.65
N ARG A 587 4.70 26.41 42.54
CA ARG A 587 4.01 27.72 42.48
C ARG A 587 2.78 27.75 41.57
N ARG A 588 1.68 27.15 42.04
CA ARG A 588 0.33 27.68 41.77
C ARG A 588 -0.50 27.69 43.05
N ILE A 589 -0.09 28.51 44.01
CA ILE A 589 -0.95 28.88 45.14
C ILE A 589 -0.92 30.41 45.30
N THR A 590 -2.09 31.01 45.04
CA THR A 590 -2.65 32.29 45.52
C THR A 590 -2.19 33.66 44.98
N ARG A 591 -3.21 34.37 44.43
CA ARG A 591 -3.51 35.83 44.45
C ARG A 591 -2.62 36.82 43.65
N VAL A 592 -3.30 37.53 42.73
CA VAL A 592 -3.00 38.92 42.29
C VAL A 592 -3.17 39.85 43.52
N PRO A 593 -2.38 40.94 43.81
CA PRO A 593 -1.84 41.99 42.90
C PRO A 593 -0.45 42.65 43.21
N SER A 594 0.04 43.44 42.23
CA SER A 594 0.81 44.73 42.25
C SER A 594 2.32 44.89 42.63
N ILE A 595 3.09 45.39 41.62
CA ILE A 595 4.17 46.42 41.57
C ILE A 595 5.42 46.32 42.48
N SER A 596 6.62 46.12 41.89
CA SER A 596 7.75 47.11 41.78
C SER A 596 9.13 46.48 41.50
N SER A 597 9.74 46.87 40.37
CA SER A 597 11.16 47.22 40.09
C SER A 597 12.38 46.41 40.63
N HIS A 598 13.31 46.18 39.67
CA HIS A 598 14.76 45.81 39.76
C HIS A 598 15.04 44.34 40.13
N SER A 599 15.91 43.57 39.46
CA SER A 599 17.17 43.89 38.81
C SER A 599 17.55 42.87 37.69
N SER A 600 18.29 43.38 36.72
CA SER A 600 19.07 42.75 35.65
C SER A 600 19.68 41.36 35.92
N GLY A 601 19.51 40.44 34.95
CA GLY A 601 20.24 39.19 34.81
C GLY A 601 19.97 38.54 33.45
N SER A 602 20.87 38.80 32.50
CA SER A 602 20.98 38.32 31.11
C SER A 602 20.13 37.10 30.70
N ALA A 603 19.26 37.31 29.71
CA ALA A 603 18.70 36.27 28.87
C ALA A 603 19.84 35.59 28.08
N ALA A 604 20.02 34.27 28.26
CA ALA A 604 20.84 33.48 27.34
C ALA A 604 20.02 33.24 26.07
N SER A 605 20.47 33.85 24.98
CA SER A 605 19.97 33.68 23.62
C SER A 605 20.12 32.23 23.17
N PHE A 606 19.00 31.53 22.95
CA PHE A 606 18.97 30.29 22.17
C PHE A 606 19.00 30.67 20.69
N SER A 607 20.21 30.89 20.17
CA SER A 607 20.45 31.13 18.75
C SER A 607 21.74 30.45 18.34
N ASP A 608 21.68 29.14 18.07
CA ASP A 608 22.69 28.46 17.25
C ASP A 608 22.08 27.22 16.54
N PRO A 609 22.08 27.12 15.19
CA PRO A 609 21.38 26.06 14.47
C PRO A 609 22.20 24.77 14.22
N PHE A 610 23.46 24.67 14.65
CA PHE A 610 24.38 23.62 14.16
C PHE A 610 25.05 22.70 15.21
N PHE A 611 24.65 22.72 16.47
CA PHE A 611 25.17 21.72 17.41
C PHE A 611 24.37 20.40 17.34
N PRO A 612 25.00 19.25 17.01
CA PRO A 612 24.38 17.96 17.30
C PRO A 612 24.22 17.87 18.81
N MET A 613 22.96 17.72 19.28
CA MET A 613 22.70 17.35 20.67
C MET A 613 23.54 16.11 21.00
N PRO A 614 24.19 16.04 22.18
CA PRO A 614 24.87 14.82 22.58
C PRO A 614 23.89 13.65 22.51
N LEU A 615 24.28 12.58 21.81
CA LEU A 615 23.48 11.37 21.72
C LEU A 615 23.25 10.85 23.14
N LEU A 616 21.99 10.64 23.51
CA LEU A 616 21.66 10.04 24.79
C LEU A 616 22.15 8.58 24.80
N PRO A 617 22.42 7.97 25.97
CA PRO A 617 22.83 6.57 26.05
C PRO A 617 21.94 5.61 25.26
N LEU A 618 20.62 5.85 25.24
CA LEU A 618 19.67 5.11 24.43
C LEU A 618 19.81 5.35 22.92
N ASP A 619 20.15 6.56 22.47
CA ASP A 619 20.42 6.84 21.05
C ASP A 619 21.66 6.07 20.57
N ILE A 620 22.70 5.98 21.41
CA ILE A 620 23.91 5.20 21.15
C ILE A 620 23.59 3.70 21.05
N LEU A 621 22.79 3.20 21.99
CA LEU A 621 22.30 1.82 21.99
C LEU A 621 21.48 1.54 20.72
N ARG A 622 20.55 2.42 20.36
CA ARG A 622 19.74 2.30 19.15
C ARG A 622 20.58 2.18 17.89
N ASN A 623 21.57 3.06 17.72
CA ASN A 623 22.44 3.05 16.56
C ASN A 623 23.25 1.75 16.48
N SER A 624 23.77 1.29 17.63
CA SER A 624 24.51 0.03 17.72
C SER A 624 23.68 -1.19 17.32
N ILE A 625 22.40 -1.23 17.70
CA ILE A 625 21.46 -2.29 17.31
C ILE A 625 21.08 -2.15 15.83
N THR A 626 20.84 -0.93 15.36
CA THR A 626 20.46 -0.65 13.97
C THR A 626 21.57 -1.07 13.01
N ASP A 627 22.83 -0.80 13.35
CA ASP A 627 24.00 -1.24 12.58
C ASP A 627 24.09 -2.77 12.50
N LEU A 628 23.75 -3.47 13.60
CA LEU A 628 23.70 -4.93 13.62
C LEU A 628 22.59 -5.49 12.73
N VAL A 629 21.39 -4.91 12.82
CA VAL A 629 20.19 -5.38 12.11
C VAL A 629 20.20 -5.00 10.62
N GLY A 630 20.75 -3.83 10.29
CA GLY A 630 20.77 -3.21 8.95
C GLY A 630 21.92 -3.68 8.05
N SER A 631 22.94 -4.35 8.58
CA SER A 631 24.10 -4.84 7.81
C SER A 631 23.79 -5.91 6.74
N GLY A 632 22.54 -6.36 6.60
CA GLY A 632 22.12 -7.41 5.66
C GLY A 632 22.72 -8.79 5.94
N GLN A 633 23.56 -8.92 6.97
CA GLN A 633 24.10 -10.18 7.42
C GLN A 633 23.06 -10.91 8.28
N GLY A 634 22.88 -12.22 8.06
CA GLY A 634 22.06 -13.04 8.94
C GLY A 634 22.59 -12.99 10.38
N VAL A 635 21.72 -13.02 11.38
CA VAL A 635 22.06 -12.88 12.82
C VAL A 635 23.15 -13.86 13.29
N GLN A 636 23.30 -14.99 12.60
CA GLN A 636 24.40 -15.96 12.75
C GLN A 636 25.82 -15.41 12.47
N HIS A 637 25.95 -14.23 11.90
CA HIS A 637 27.22 -13.58 11.56
C HIS A 637 27.61 -12.44 12.53
N ILE A 638 26.79 -12.16 13.55
CA ILE A 638 27.13 -11.18 14.59
C ILE A 638 28.39 -11.67 15.33
N SER A 639 29.44 -10.85 15.33
CA SER A 639 30.70 -11.18 16.01
C SER A 639 30.58 -11.08 17.53
N LYS A 640 31.47 -11.77 18.25
CA LYS A 640 31.58 -11.69 19.71
C LYS A 640 31.77 -10.23 20.19
N GLN A 641 32.54 -9.43 19.46
CA GLN A 641 32.80 -8.03 19.80
C GLN A 641 31.54 -7.17 19.67
N GLN A 642 30.79 -7.32 18.57
CA GLN A 642 29.54 -6.59 18.36
C GLN A 642 28.46 -6.96 19.40
N ALA A 643 28.32 -8.25 19.71
CA ALA A 643 27.39 -8.70 20.76
C ALA A 643 27.77 -8.15 22.13
N SER A 644 29.08 -8.13 22.47
CA SER A 644 29.56 -7.61 23.76
C SER A 644 29.35 -6.10 23.90
N GLU A 645 29.48 -5.34 22.81
CA GLU A 645 29.23 -3.89 22.82
C GLU A 645 27.77 -3.59 23.14
N VAL A 646 26.82 -4.24 22.45
CA VAL A 646 25.38 -4.03 22.71
C VAL A 646 24.99 -4.47 24.11
N VAL A 647 25.52 -5.59 24.62
CA VAL A 647 25.29 -6.01 26.00
C VAL A 647 25.79 -4.96 26.99
N SER A 648 26.99 -4.41 26.80
CA SER A 648 27.53 -3.37 27.68
C SER A 648 26.69 -2.08 27.63
N GLN A 649 26.20 -1.69 26.46
CA GLN A 649 25.31 -0.52 26.34
C GLN A 649 23.93 -0.77 26.97
N LEU A 650 23.38 -1.97 26.84
CA LEU A 650 22.14 -2.37 27.52
C LEU A 650 22.28 -2.29 29.04
N GLU A 651 23.37 -2.83 29.59
CA GLU A 651 23.63 -2.80 31.04
C GLU A 651 23.74 -1.37 31.56
N LYS A 652 24.37 -0.46 30.81
CA LYS A 652 24.44 0.98 31.16
C LYS A 652 23.07 1.67 31.14
N CYS A 653 22.14 1.16 30.32
CA CYS A 653 20.80 1.71 30.15
C CYS A 653 19.76 1.06 31.09
N GLN A 654 20.16 0.14 31.97
CA GLN A 654 19.21 -0.51 32.89
C GLN A 654 18.87 0.32 34.13
N THR A 655 19.66 1.36 34.42
CA THR A 655 19.46 2.26 35.57
C THR A 655 19.26 3.69 35.08
N ASP A 656 18.34 4.45 35.70
CA ASP A 656 18.08 5.87 35.44
C ASP A 656 17.40 6.25 34.10
N ILE A 657 16.57 5.36 33.54
CA ILE A 657 15.84 5.62 32.28
C ILE A 657 14.34 5.84 32.53
N THR A 658 13.78 6.90 31.93
CA THR A 658 12.32 7.14 31.95
C THR A 658 11.64 6.57 30.70
N VAL A 659 10.33 6.33 30.79
CA VAL A 659 9.52 5.86 29.63
C VAL A 659 9.57 6.84 28.48
N ASN A 660 9.60 8.13 28.77
CA ASN A 660 9.82 9.16 27.77
C ASN A 660 11.14 8.94 27.03
N ASP A 661 12.23 8.60 27.72
CA ASP A 661 13.53 8.39 27.07
C ASP A 661 13.51 7.14 26.17
N ILE A 662 12.78 6.09 26.55
CA ILE A 662 12.56 4.89 25.72
C ILE A 662 11.71 5.23 24.50
N ALA A 663 10.56 5.88 24.69
CA ALA A 663 9.63 6.25 23.63
C ALA A 663 10.23 7.27 22.65
N ILE A 664 11.04 8.21 23.15
CA ILE A 664 11.76 9.20 22.35
C ILE A 664 12.86 8.55 21.51
N SER A 665 13.63 7.64 22.10
CA SER A 665 14.79 7.02 21.45
C SER A 665 14.40 5.88 20.50
N ARG A 666 13.19 5.32 20.61
CA ARG A 666 12.71 4.17 19.82
C ARG A 666 13.57 2.91 19.94
N VAL A 667 14.27 2.76 21.05
CA VAL A 667 15.14 1.59 21.27
C VAL A 667 14.31 0.30 21.33
N ASP A 668 13.05 0.38 21.76
CA ASP A 668 12.07 -0.70 21.78
C ASP A 668 11.87 -1.36 20.40
N ALA A 669 11.69 -0.56 19.34
CA ALA A 669 11.42 -1.07 18.00
C ALA A 669 12.61 -1.85 17.42
N VAL A 670 13.82 -1.32 17.57
CA VAL A 670 15.03 -1.97 17.03
C VAL A 670 15.44 -3.18 17.90
N LEU A 671 15.26 -3.09 19.23
CA LEU A 671 15.44 -4.23 20.13
C LEU A 671 14.49 -5.37 19.80
N TYR A 672 13.23 -5.06 19.51
CA TYR A 672 12.25 -6.04 19.09
C TYR A 672 12.69 -6.79 17.83
N GLN A 673 13.13 -6.07 16.79
CA GLN A 673 13.62 -6.69 15.56
C GLN A 673 14.81 -7.63 15.82
N LEU A 674 15.74 -7.21 16.68
CA LEU A 674 16.89 -8.04 17.06
C LEU A 674 16.46 -9.27 17.87
N ALA A 675 15.59 -9.09 18.87
CA ALA A 675 15.05 -10.17 19.70
C ALA A 675 14.31 -11.22 18.87
N HIS A 676 13.42 -10.79 17.97
CA HIS A 676 12.65 -11.67 17.09
C HIS A 676 13.57 -12.47 16.15
N ARG A 677 14.62 -11.86 15.59
CA ARG A 677 15.57 -12.58 14.75
C ARG A 677 16.41 -13.60 15.56
N LEU A 678 16.79 -13.27 16.79
CA LEU A 678 17.48 -14.20 17.69
C LEU A 678 16.59 -15.38 18.10
N GLN A 679 15.30 -15.13 18.34
CA GLN A 679 14.32 -16.17 18.66
C GLN A 679 14.13 -17.14 17.49
N ASN A 680 13.88 -16.63 16.28
CA ASN A 680 13.78 -17.46 15.07
C ASN A 680 15.05 -18.30 14.83
N LEU A 681 16.22 -17.73 15.10
CA LEU A 681 17.49 -18.46 14.98
C LEU A 681 17.59 -19.58 16.03
N SER A 682 17.12 -19.34 17.25
CA SER A 682 17.11 -20.35 18.32
C SER A 682 16.20 -21.54 18.02
N GLU A 683 15.07 -21.31 17.34
CA GLU A 683 14.15 -22.37 16.89
C GLU A 683 14.74 -23.21 15.76
N GLN A 684 15.54 -22.59 14.89
CA GLN A 684 16.22 -23.27 13.77
C GLN A 684 17.52 -23.96 14.20
N THR A 685 18.17 -23.46 15.27
CA THR A 685 19.45 -23.97 15.77
C THR A 685 19.42 -24.12 17.29
N PRO A 686 19.27 -25.35 17.83
CA PRO A 686 19.09 -25.56 19.27
C PRO A 686 20.32 -25.22 20.13
N ASN A 687 21.49 -24.96 19.52
CA ASN A 687 22.72 -24.56 20.20
C ASN A 687 23.23 -23.22 19.63
N LEU A 688 22.70 -22.11 20.15
CA LEU A 688 23.25 -20.77 19.89
C LEU A 688 24.68 -20.65 20.41
N SER A 689 25.51 -19.83 19.76
CA SER A 689 26.85 -19.52 20.28
C SER A 689 26.76 -18.80 21.64
N PRO A 690 27.76 -18.93 22.53
CA PRO A 690 27.69 -18.35 23.88
C PRO A 690 27.46 -16.83 23.92
N HIS A 691 28.00 -16.11 22.93
CA HIS A 691 27.83 -14.65 22.84
C HIS A 691 26.44 -14.25 22.33
N LEU A 692 25.78 -15.06 21.49
CA LEU A 692 24.40 -14.82 21.06
C LEU A 692 23.39 -15.19 22.14
N SER A 693 23.66 -16.23 22.93
CA SER A 693 22.87 -16.53 24.13
C SER A 693 22.94 -15.38 25.13
N ASN A 694 24.15 -14.89 25.43
CA ASN A 694 24.34 -13.76 26.34
C ASN A 694 23.61 -12.49 25.86
N LEU A 695 23.66 -12.20 24.56
CA LEU A 695 22.92 -11.08 23.97
C LEU A 695 21.41 -11.24 24.10
N ARG A 696 20.86 -12.43 23.82
CA ARG A 696 19.43 -12.74 23.99
C ARG A 696 18.99 -12.58 25.45
N ASP A 697 19.79 -13.09 26.38
CA ASP A 697 19.47 -13.08 27.79
C ASP A 697 19.53 -11.64 28.35
N ALA A 698 20.51 -10.83 27.90
CA ALA A 698 20.59 -9.40 28.22
C ALA A 698 19.41 -8.59 27.67
N ILE A 699 18.97 -8.85 26.44
CA ILE A 699 17.77 -8.22 25.85
C ILE A 699 16.52 -8.62 26.64
N SER A 700 16.36 -9.90 26.97
CA SER A 700 15.22 -10.40 27.75
C SER A 700 15.16 -9.76 29.14
N ASN A 701 16.31 -9.58 29.78
CA ASN A 701 16.43 -8.89 31.06
C ASN A 701 16.05 -7.40 30.94
N ALA A 702 16.56 -6.69 29.93
CA ALA A 702 16.22 -5.29 29.68
C ALA A 702 14.72 -5.10 29.43
N VAL A 703 14.10 -5.95 28.59
CA VAL A 703 12.65 -5.94 28.36
C VAL A 703 11.87 -6.22 29.64
N GLY A 704 12.32 -7.17 30.45
CA GLY A 704 11.71 -7.48 31.75
C GLY A 704 11.77 -6.32 32.75
N ILE A 705 12.82 -5.49 32.70
CA ILE A 705 12.95 -4.28 33.53
C ILE A 705 12.10 -3.14 32.98
N TRP A 706 12.08 -2.94 31.65
CA TRP A 706 11.42 -1.79 31.03
C TRP A 706 9.91 -1.96 30.89
N SER A 707 9.41 -3.19 30.71
CA SER A 707 7.97 -3.44 30.53
C SER A 707 7.11 -2.90 31.70
N PRO A 708 7.42 -3.17 32.99
CA PRO A 708 6.67 -2.59 34.11
C PRO A 708 6.75 -1.07 34.18
N LEU A 709 7.90 -0.47 33.83
CA LEU A 709 8.09 0.98 33.82
C LEU A 709 7.22 1.64 32.75
N ILE A 710 7.22 1.07 31.54
CA ILE A 710 6.38 1.48 30.41
C ILE A 710 4.91 1.40 30.81
N ASP A 711 4.49 0.28 31.41
CA ASP A 711 3.10 0.09 31.85
C ASP A 711 2.67 1.11 32.92
N GLU A 712 3.54 1.44 33.88
CA GLU A 712 3.24 2.39 34.95
C GLU A 712 3.19 3.85 34.44
N GLN A 713 4.06 4.22 33.51
CA GLN A 713 4.25 5.61 33.08
C GLN A 713 3.77 5.94 31.66
N PHE A 714 3.19 5.00 30.90
CA PHE A 714 2.53 5.30 29.61
C PHE A 714 1.43 6.36 29.76
N SER A 715 0.84 6.45 30.95
CA SER A 715 -0.10 7.51 31.35
C SER A 715 0.49 8.93 31.34
N SER A 716 1.83 9.07 31.35
CA SER A 716 2.56 10.35 31.41
C SER A 716 3.09 10.86 30.07
N VAL A 717 3.15 10.01 29.04
CA VAL A 717 3.61 10.38 27.68
C VAL A 717 2.45 11.04 26.93
N HIS A 718 2.65 12.17 26.27
CA HIS A 718 1.58 12.90 25.57
C HIS A 718 1.63 12.69 24.05
N TRP A 719 2.81 12.68 23.45
CA TRP A 719 3.07 12.44 22.05
C TRP A 719 3.69 11.05 21.87
N VAL A 720 3.18 10.27 20.93
CA VAL A 720 3.65 8.92 20.66
C VAL A 720 4.16 8.82 19.24
N PHE A 721 5.29 8.14 19.07
CA PHE A 721 5.91 7.90 17.79
C PHE A 721 5.24 6.71 17.08
N GLY A 722 4.92 6.87 15.80
CA GLY A 722 4.36 5.83 14.95
C GLY A 722 5.14 5.63 13.65
N GLU A 723 5.11 4.41 13.12
CA GLU A 723 5.67 4.04 11.83
C GLU A 723 4.67 3.19 11.04
N LEU A 724 4.37 3.60 9.81
CA LEU A 724 3.48 2.89 8.90
C LEU A 724 4.04 2.98 7.47
N ASN A 725 4.23 1.86 6.78
CA ASN A 725 4.67 1.82 5.38
C ASN A 725 5.94 2.67 5.12
N GLU A 726 6.94 2.59 6.00
CA GLU A 726 8.18 3.39 5.95
C GLU A 726 7.99 4.89 6.24
N ASN A 727 6.75 5.34 6.56
CA ASN A 727 6.46 6.70 6.98
C ASN A 727 6.42 6.80 8.49
N VAL A 728 7.00 7.88 8.99
CA VAL A 728 7.19 8.12 10.40
C VAL A 728 6.37 9.33 10.84
N PHE A 729 5.73 9.27 12.01
CA PHE A 729 4.87 10.33 12.52
C PHE A 729 4.84 10.40 14.07
N LEU A 730 4.33 11.51 14.60
CA LEU A 730 4.04 11.74 16.01
C LEU A 730 2.54 11.99 16.18
N THR A 731 1.89 11.29 17.11
CA THR A 731 0.45 11.48 17.38
C THR A 731 0.24 11.83 18.85
N TYR A 732 -0.57 12.85 19.11
CA TYR A 732 -0.99 13.20 20.45
C TYR A 732 -2.02 12.18 20.97
N VAL A 733 -1.83 11.72 22.21
CA VAL A 733 -2.73 10.77 22.87
C VAL A 733 -3.43 11.48 24.04
N PRO A 734 -4.75 11.66 24.04
CA PRO A 734 -5.45 12.30 25.16
C PRO A 734 -5.35 11.52 26.48
N LYS A 735 -5.31 12.20 27.64
CA LYS A 735 -5.22 11.61 29.00
C LYS A 735 -6.38 10.68 29.34
N HIS A 736 -7.52 10.90 28.72
CA HIS A 736 -8.74 10.10 28.89
C HIS A 736 -8.95 9.06 27.79
N HIS A 737 -8.01 8.94 26.84
CA HIS A 737 -8.13 7.98 25.75
C HIS A 737 -8.02 6.55 26.31
N SER A 738 -8.93 5.66 25.88
CA SER A 738 -9.04 4.27 26.37
C SER A 738 -7.74 3.48 26.27
N ILE A 739 -6.88 3.82 25.31
CA ILE A 739 -5.53 3.26 25.15
C ILE A 739 -4.67 3.36 26.41
N ARG A 740 -4.87 4.38 27.25
CA ARG A 740 -4.12 4.56 28.49
C ARG A 740 -4.60 3.64 29.62
N THR A 741 -5.73 2.96 29.43
CA THR A 741 -6.42 2.17 30.47
C THR A 741 -6.69 0.71 30.07
N ASP A 742 -6.48 0.35 28.81
CA ASP A 742 -6.82 -0.97 28.27
C ASP A 742 -5.76 -2.04 28.63
N SER A 743 -6.19 -3.03 29.41
CA SER A 743 -5.33 -4.08 29.96
C SER A 743 -4.98 -5.22 28.99
N GLU A 744 -5.68 -5.34 27.85
CA GLU A 744 -5.33 -6.30 26.78
C GLU A 744 -4.17 -5.80 25.89
N ARG A 745 -3.71 -4.57 26.12
CA ARG A 745 -2.60 -3.92 25.39
C ARG A 745 -1.21 -4.09 26.02
N LYS A 746 -1.05 -4.98 27.00
CA LYS A 746 0.26 -5.28 27.64
C LYS A 746 1.36 -5.72 26.66
N ASP A 747 0.99 -6.06 25.43
CA ASP A 747 1.88 -6.45 24.33
C ASP A 747 2.17 -5.32 23.30
N LEU A 748 1.69 -4.08 23.46
CA LEU A 748 1.68 -3.08 22.38
C LEU A 748 2.94 -2.21 22.24
N VAL A 749 3.72 -2.06 23.31
CA VAL A 749 5.05 -1.40 23.25
C VAL A 749 6.16 -2.43 23.01
N PHE A 750 5.91 -3.70 23.31
CA PHE A 750 6.78 -4.83 22.96
C PHE A 750 5.94 -6.00 22.45
N ASN A 751 5.55 -6.02 21.18
CA ASN A 751 4.81 -7.17 20.65
C ASN A 751 5.73 -8.33 20.28
N LEU A 752 6.37 -8.96 21.28
CA LEU A 752 7.11 -10.22 21.17
C LEU A 752 6.28 -11.42 20.65
N SER A 753 4.98 -11.23 20.37
CA SER A 753 4.08 -12.29 19.88
C SER A 753 3.81 -12.29 18.35
N GLY A 754 4.39 -11.37 17.58
CA GLY A 754 4.36 -11.44 16.11
C GLY A 754 3.00 -11.17 15.46
N LYS A 755 2.08 -10.46 16.15
CA LYS A 755 0.86 -9.91 15.52
C LYS A 755 1.08 -8.45 15.10
N PRO A 756 0.48 -8.00 13.98
CA PRO A 756 0.53 -6.58 13.61
C PRO A 756 -0.04 -5.71 14.74
N HIS A 757 0.55 -4.53 14.93
CA HIS A 757 0.20 -3.60 16.00
C HIS A 757 -1.31 -3.27 16.00
N ALA A 758 -2.02 -3.61 17.07
CA ALA A 758 -3.46 -3.33 17.20
C ALA A 758 -3.78 -1.82 17.27
N PHE A 759 -2.82 -0.98 17.71
CA PHE A 759 -2.94 0.49 17.66
C PHE A 759 -3.06 1.00 16.24
N PHE A 760 -2.28 0.42 15.32
CA PHE A 760 -2.35 0.73 13.91
C PHE A 760 -3.61 0.15 13.30
N ALA A 761 -4.00 -1.10 13.56
CA ALA A 761 -5.19 -1.68 12.91
C ALA A 761 -6.52 -0.93 13.21
N GLU A 762 -6.74 -0.41 14.42
CA GLU A 762 -7.94 0.40 14.74
C GLU A 762 -7.82 1.85 14.24
N HIS A 763 -6.64 2.47 14.35
CA HIS A 763 -6.38 3.80 13.78
C HIS A 763 -6.29 3.75 12.25
N GLU A 764 -5.96 2.62 11.64
CA GLU A 764 -5.93 2.30 10.22
C GLU A 764 -7.31 1.85 9.76
N ALA A 765 -8.18 1.28 10.60
CA ALA A 765 -9.59 1.15 10.26
C ALA A 765 -10.27 2.54 10.20
N LEU A 766 -9.96 3.42 11.16
CA LEU A 766 -10.41 4.82 11.18
C LEU A 766 -9.75 5.65 10.06
N CYS A 767 -8.44 5.58 9.89
CA CYS A 767 -7.74 6.31 8.84
C CYS A 767 -7.95 5.69 7.46
N ALA A 768 -8.12 4.37 7.28
CA ALA A 768 -8.38 3.76 5.98
C ALA A 768 -9.86 3.83 5.57
N GLU A 769 -10.81 4.09 6.49
CA GLU A 769 -12.13 4.60 6.10
C GLU A 769 -12.02 6.01 5.45
N PHE A 770 -10.96 6.78 5.71
CA PHE A 770 -10.75 8.15 5.19
C PHE A 770 -9.52 8.37 4.27
N ARG A 771 -8.57 7.41 4.22
CA ARG A 771 -7.36 7.33 3.37
C ARG A 771 -7.49 6.17 2.40
N VAL A 772 -8.55 6.18 1.59
CA VAL A 772 -8.53 5.53 0.26
C VAL A 772 -8.42 6.61 -0.81
N SER A 773 -7.37 7.42 -0.72
CA SER A 773 -6.80 8.14 -1.86
C SER A 773 -5.52 8.85 -1.40
N GLU A 774 -4.39 8.53 -2.04
CA GLU A 774 -3.30 9.46 -2.39
C GLU A 774 -1.85 9.22 -1.91
N CYS A 775 -1.52 8.45 -0.87
CA CYS A 775 -0.10 8.31 -0.46
C CYS A 775 0.77 7.27 -1.23
N MET A 776 0.26 6.58 -2.26
CA MET A 776 1.10 5.73 -3.15
C MET A 776 1.31 6.33 -4.56
N ARG A 777 0.98 7.60 -4.77
CA ARG A 777 1.14 8.27 -6.08
C ARG A 777 2.41 9.12 -6.20
N THR A 778 3.17 9.28 -5.13
CA THR A 778 4.44 10.02 -5.12
C THR A 778 5.58 9.08 -5.45
N TYR A 779 5.93 8.98 -6.73
CA TYR A 779 7.28 8.92 -7.32
C TYR A 779 7.19 8.37 -8.75
N PRO A 780 7.57 9.12 -9.80
CA PRO A 780 7.98 8.50 -11.05
C PRO A 780 9.37 7.92 -10.80
N VAL A 781 9.44 6.64 -10.43
CA VAL A 781 10.70 5.90 -10.57
C VAL A 781 10.89 5.70 -12.06
N TYR A 782 11.70 6.57 -12.66
CA TYR A 782 12.24 6.44 -14.02
C TYR A 782 13.03 5.14 -14.18
#